data_AF-A0A1H3EWV8-F1
#
_entry.id   AF-A0A1H3EWV8-F1
#
_cell.length_a   1.000
_cell.length_b   1.000
_cell.length_c   1.000
_cell.angle_alpha   90.00
_cell.angle_beta   90.00
_cell.angle_gamma   90.00
#
_symmetry.space_group_name_H-M   'P 1'
#
loop_
_entity.id
_entity.type
_entity.pdbx_description
1 polymer ?
#
loop_
_entity_poly.entity_id
_entity_poly.type
_entity_poly.pdbx_seq_one_letter_code
_entity_poly.pdbx_strand_id
1 'polypeptide(L)'
;MYALLYGLDALTTIVLVVFGWMAGGKAGRLVYSASYKKLKHKSRTVMILFSLSLLALAGKMIIAQQLYTQFGWLFSQDRILLQLPPLLLAGMASGVYGIPRLIRVMRLQAENQDMPLDAAAYRLAGDSALIIPFKGMKYTAIASLLFYFVPVVPIRWLDAAAVLLILLVFITIMAYRVLSRSKSIHQHENWMPLGRKLRAAKGVVEILIVVLLAFGVWMYEAKASRLPETMSMMTGTADFGGGIVSASAHQHAAHAVTTGEGSVSVETLTGPREGEPDRRFTLTAEKKLVRSRSGQMVEAWTYNGQIPGPELRMRQGELIEVTLINNNIDAGVTLHWHGLDVPNAEDGVAGATQNAVMPGQTHTYRFIAEQTGTFWYHSHQDSAEAVKKGLFGALVVEDPADPATNYGIDRTIMTYSLKNSGFSFGAGADAKMLEQVQAEPGTPVRLRLINTENWVQRAFTIVGVPFQVAAIDGTELNGPTDLSSNTRLEVTTGGRYDVTFIMPKTPVFINIGNHEEGILFSMEGNGEPLDLPKSSTIFDPSTYGTQEVLPFSLDSHYDREFLMVLDNQFTFYNGGFGALYTINGELFPNTPMYMVKEGDLVKTTIVNRGMVEHPMHLHGHHMLVLSRNGKSVSGSPWWSDTLYVGPGERYEVAFLADNPGIWMDHCHNLDHAKVGMSMHLAYEGITTPFALGTESHNHPE
;
A
#
# COMPACT_ATOMS: atom_id res chain seq x y z
N MET A 1 -11.35 11.99 -7.05
CA MET A 1 -10.73 13.34 -6.99
C MET A 1 -9.25 13.27 -6.67
N TYR A 2 -8.83 12.54 -5.63
CA TYR A 2 -7.42 12.41 -5.23
C TYR A 2 -6.48 12.02 -6.39
N ALA A 3 -6.77 10.89 -7.05
CA ALA A 3 -6.00 10.39 -8.19
C ALA A 3 -5.81 11.43 -9.33
N LEU A 4 -6.82 12.28 -9.56
CA LEU A 4 -6.72 13.37 -10.54
C LEU A 4 -5.70 14.43 -10.09
N LEU A 5 -5.76 14.88 -8.83
CA LEU A 5 -4.80 15.85 -8.30
C LEU A 5 -3.38 15.28 -8.28
N TYR A 6 -3.22 14.02 -7.89
CA TYR A 6 -1.92 13.32 -7.92
C TYR A 6 -1.36 13.22 -9.35
N GLY A 7 -2.19 12.84 -10.33
CA GLY A 7 -1.80 12.79 -11.75
C GLY A 7 -1.44 14.16 -12.32
N LEU A 8 -2.16 15.22 -11.94
CA LEU A 8 -1.83 16.59 -12.30
C LEU A 8 -0.53 17.07 -11.64
N ASP A 9 -0.24 16.65 -10.41
CA ASP A 9 1.03 16.92 -9.72
C ASP A 9 2.21 16.25 -10.46
N ALA A 10 2.03 15.01 -10.90
CA ALA A 10 2.99 14.29 -11.74
C ALA A 10 3.25 15.05 -13.05
N LEU A 11 2.17 15.40 -13.75
CA LEU A 11 2.23 16.09 -15.04
C LEU A 11 2.91 17.46 -14.92
N THR A 12 2.53 18.27 -13.93
CA THR A 12 3.15 19.59 -13.70
C THR A 12 4.63 19.47 -13.33
N THR A 13 5.02 18.44 -12.57
CA THR A 13 6.42 18.13 -12.25
C THR A 13 7.22 17.75 -13.51
N ILE A 14 6.67 16.89 -14.37
CA ILE A 14 7.29 16.52 -15.65
C ILE A 14 7.44 17.75 -16.55
N VAL A 15 6.40 18.57 -16.67
CA VAL A 15 6.40 19.81 -17.46
C VAL A 15 7.47 20.79 -16.95
N LEU A 16 7.59 20.94 -15.62
CA LEU A 16 8.65 21.73 -14.97
C LEU A 16 10.04 21.23 -15.34
N VAL A 17 10.26 19.91 -15.31
CA VAL A 17 11.55 19.31 -15.68
C VAL A 17 11.85 19.57 -17.15
N VAL A 18 10.91 19.31 -18.05
CA VAL A 18 11.11 19.47 -19.51
C VAL A 18 11.42 20.93 -19.84
N PHE A 19 10.55 21.86 -19.45
CA PHE A 19 10.73 23.27 -19.83
C PHE A 19 11.83 23.96 -19.02
N GLY A 20 12.00 23.63 -17.74
CA GLY A 20 13.10 24.13 -16.91
C GLY A 20 14.45 23.68 -17.45
N TRP A 21 14.57 22.40 -17.84
CA TRP A 21 15.77 21.86 -18.48
C TRP A 21 16.10 22.55 -19.79
N MET A 22 15.10 22.72 -20.67
CA MET A 22 15.28 23.39 -21.94
C MET A 22 15.63 24.87 -21.78
N ALA A 23 14.96 25.59 -20.87
CA ALA A 23 15.21 27.00 -20.58
C ALA A 23 16.64 27.21 -20.04
N GLY A 24 17.02 26.51 -18.97
CA GLY A 24 18.36 26.60 -18.39
C GLY A 24 19.46 26.13 -19.37
N GLY A 25 19.19 25.08 -20.13
CA GLY A 25 20.08 24.55 -21.16
C GLY A 25 20.32 25.53 -22.31
N LYS A 26 19.29 26.25 -22.76
CA LYS A 26 19.39 27.27 -23.81
C LYS A 26 20.00 28.57 -23.28
N ALA A 27 19.62 29.02 -22.08
CA ALA A 27 20.21 30.20 -21.43
C ALA A 27 21.73 30.06 -21.32
N GLY A 28 22.22 28.90 -20.87
CA GLY A 28 23.67 28.63 -20.80
C GLY A 28 24.40 28.58 -22.16
N ARG A 29 23.65 28.50 -23.28
CA ARG A 29 24.17 28.44 -24.65
C ARG A 29 23.96 29.72 -25.46
N LEU A 30 23.42 30.79 -24.87
CA LEU A 30 23.24 32.07 -25.56
C LEU A 30 24.58 32.61 -26.10
N VAL A 31 25.63 32.56 -25.27
CA VAL A 31 27.01 32.93 -25.63
C VAL A 31 27.60 32.16 -26.82
N TYR A 32 27.00 31.04 -27.24
CA TYR A 32 27.44 30.26 -28.40
C TYR A 32 26.58 30.51 -29.65
N SER A 33 25.95 31.67 -29.74
CA SER A 33 25.13 32.03 -30.91
C SER A 33 26.04 32.54 -32.03
N ALA A 34 25.80 32.05 -33.25
CA ALA A 34 26.64 32.39 -34.40
C ALA A 34 26.37 33.81 -34.93
N SER A 35 25.23 34.42 -34.60
CA SER A 35 24.85 35.77 -35.02
C SER A 35 23.85 36.40 -34.06
N TYR A 36 23.65 37.72 -34.16
CA TYR A 36 22.64 38.46 -33.38
C TYR A 36 21.22 37.94 -33.61
N LYS A 37 20.87 37.60 -34.87
CA LYS A 37 19.59 36.99 -35.23
C LYS A 37 19.33 35.70 -34.42
N LYS A 38 20.32 34.81 -34.38
CA LYS A 38 20.24 33.55 -33.61
C LYS A 38 20.22 33.79 -32.10
N LEU A 39 20.97 34.78 -31.60
CA LEU A 39 20.99 35.15 -30.18
C LEU A 39 19.61 35.65 -29.71
N LYS A 40 18.99 36.57 -30.46
CA LYS A 40 17.64 37.09 -30.17
C LYS A 40 16.59 35.99 -30.24
N HIS A 41 16.63 35.15 -31.27
CA HIS A 41 15.70 34.04 -31.42
C HIS A 41 15.79 33.06 -30.23
N LYS A 42 17.00 32.62 -29.86
CA LYS A 42 17.19 31.76 -28.69
C LYS A 42 16.75 32.43 -27.39
N SER A 43 16.97 33.74 -27.24
CA SER A 43 16.54 34.49 -26.04
C SER A 43 15.02 34.52 -25.91
N ARG A 44 14.29 34.73 -27.01
CA ARG A 44 12.83 34.58 -27.05
C ARG A 44 12.39 33.17 -26.67
N THR A 45 13.08 32.14 -27.20
CA THR A 45 12.78 30.75 -26.82
C THR A 45 13.00 30.51 -25.33
N VAL A 46 14.08 31.03 -24.73
CA VAL A 46 14.32 30.93 -23.28
C VAL A 46 13.17 31.57 -22.50
N MET A 47 12.74 32.77 -22.91
CA MET A 47 11.62 33.47 -22.28
C MET A 47 10.33 32.65 -22.33
N ILE A 48 9.96 32.12 -23.50
CA ILE A 48 8.76 31.28 -23.67
C ILE A 48 8.82 30.03 -22.79
N LEU A 49 9.94 29.29 -22.83
CA LEU A 49 10.11 28.07 -22.03
C LEU A 49 10.07 28.36 -20.53
N PHE A 50 10.65 29.48 -20.09
CA PHE A 50 10.58 29.89 -18.70
C PHE A 50 9.14 30.28 -18.31
N SER A 51 8.41 31.01 -19.15
CA SER A 51 7.00 31.31 -18.90
C SER A 51 6.16 30.04 -18.76
N LEU A 52 6.39 29.03 -19.60
CA LEU A 52 5.72 27.72 -19.46
C LEU A 52 6.11 27.02 -18.15
N SER A 53 7.37 27.14 -17.72
CA SER A 53 7.82 26.61 -16.43
C SER A 53 7.13 27.32 -15.26
N LEU A 54 6.93 28.64 -15.33
CA LEU A 54 6.21 29.40 -14.30
C LEU A 54 4.73 29.04 -14.25
N LEU A 55 4.08 28.80 -15.39
CA LEU A 55 2.70 28.30 -15.43
C LEU A 55 2.58 26.94 -14.75
N ALA A 56 3.52 26.03 -15.02
CA ALA A 56 3.55 24.73 -14.35
C ALA A 56 3.81 24.85 -12.84
N LEU A 57 4.69 25.78 -12.42
CA LEU A 57 4.92 26.07 -11.00
C LEU A 57 3.66 26.62 -10.31
N ALA A 58 2.93 27.52 -10.97
CA ALA A 58 1.65 28.02 -10.47
C ALA A 58 0.61 26.90 -10.34
N GLY A 59 0.50 26.03 -11.35
CA GLY A 59 -0.33 24.83 -11.28
C GLY A 59 0.03 23.95 -10.09
N LYS A 60 1.33 23.70 -9.87
CA LYS A 60 1.82 22.90 -8.74
C LYS A 60 1.46 23.51 -7.38
N MET A 61 1.55 24.84 -7.23
CA MET A 61 1.10 25.52 -6.00
C MET A 61 -0.40 25.34 -5.76
N ILE A 62 -1.22 25.50 -6.81
CA ILE A 62 -2.66 25.29 -6.72
C ILE A 62 -2.97 23.85 -6.32
N ILE A 63 -2.29 22.87 -6.92
CA ILE A 63 -2.49 21.44 -6.61
C ILE A 63 -2.09 21.15 -5.16
N ALA A 64 -0.94 21.62 -4.70
CA ALA A 64 -0.51 21.45 -3.31
C ALA A 64 -1.51 22.05 -2.32
N GLN A 65 -2.07 23.23 -2.64
CA GLN A 65 -3.13 23.85 -1.85
C GLN A 65 -4.42 23.01 -1.87
N GLN A 66 -4.84 22.51 -3.03
CA GLN A 66 -6.04 21.67 -3.16
C GLN A 66 -5.90 20.36 -2.38
N LEU A 67 -4.74 19.71 -2.46
CA LEU A 67 -4.42 18.53 -1.66
C LEU A 67 -4.54 18.84 -0.16
N TYR A 68 -3.97 19.96 0.29
CA TYR A 68 -4.08 20.40 1.68
C TYR A 68 -5.54 20.63 2.10
N THR A 69 -6.31 21.36 1.31
CA THR A 69 -7.68 21.74 1.71
C THR A 69 -8.68 20.60 1.63
N GLN A 70 -8.49 19.64 0.72
CA GLN A 70 -9.43 18.55 0.50
C GLN A 70 -9.08 17.29 1.28
N PHE A 71 -7.79 17.01 1.46
CA PHE A 71 -7.30 15.75 2.05
C PHE A 71 -6.50 15.96 3.33
N GLY A 72 -5.99 17.17 3.57
CA GLY A 72 -5.28 17.55 4.80
C GLY A 72 -3.76 17.65 4.64
N TRP A 73 -3.10 18.02 5.73
CA TRP A 73 -1.65 18.25 5.79
C TRP A 73 -0.81 17.06 5.33
N LEU A 74 -1.21 15.86 5.77
CA LEU A 74 -0.45 14.65 5.48
C LEU A 74 -0.30 14.44 3.98
N PHE A 75 -1.25 14.85 3.13
CA PHE A 75 -1.25 14.70 1.67
C PHE A 75 -0.49 15.78 0.89
N SER A 76 -0.09 16.88 1.54
CA SER A 76 0.53 18.03 0.86
C SER A 76 1.89 18.44 1.40
N GLN A 77 2.28 17.95 2.58
CA GLN A 77 3.46 18.43 3.30
C GLN A 77 4.77 18.35 2.50
N ASP A 78 5.02 17.26 1.77
CA ASP A 78 6.26 17.10 0.99
C ASP A 78 6.29 18.07 -0.21
N ARG A 79 5.13 18.34 -0.83
CA ARG A 79 5.01 19.35 -1.88
C ARG A 79 5.33 20.74 -1.31
N ILE A 80 4.77 21.07 -0.15
CA ILE A 80 4.88 22.40 0.48
C ILE A 80 6.27 22.64 1.07
N LEU A 81 6.87 21.64 1.72
CA LEU A 81 8.12 21.78 2.46
C LEU A 81 9.37 21.47 1.62
N LEU A 82 9.30 20.48 0.72
CA LEU A 82 10.48 20.00 0.00
C LEU A 82 10.51 20.48 -1.45
N GLN A 83 9.36 20.49 -2.12
CA GLN A 83 9.31 20.77 -3.56
C GLN A 83 9.16 22.26 -3.89
N LEU A 84 8.15 22.94 -3.31
CA LEU A 84 7.83 24.33 -3.63
C LEU A 84 8.93 25.34 -3.25
N PRO A 85 9.58 25.28 -2.07
CA PRO A 85 10.55 26.31 -1.67
C PRO A 85 11.73 26.46 -2.65
N PRO A 86 12.46 25.39 -3.06
CA PRO A 86 13.56 25.54 -4.02
C PRO A 86 13.06 25.98 -5.41
N LEU A 87 11.88 25.54 -5.84
CA LEU A 87 11.29 25.97 -7.11
C LEU A 87 10.94 27.47 -7.11
N LEU A 88 10.32 27.95 -6.04
CA LEU A 88 9.96 29.36 -5.87
C LEU A 88 11.19 30.25 -5.83
N LEU A 89 12.22 29.88 -5.07
CA LEU A 89 13.48 30.63 -5.02
C LEU A 89 14.14 30.73 -6.41
N ALA A 90 14.20 29.63 -7.16
CA ALA A 90 14.77 29.63 -8.50
C ALA A 90 13.92 30.42 -9.51
N GLY A 91 12.58 30.32 -9.42
CA GLY A 91 11.63 31.08 -10.22
C GLY A 91 11.74 32.59 -9.98
N MET A 92 11.76 33.02 -8.72
CA MET A 92 11.93 34.42 -8.32
C MET A 92 13.29 34.96 -8.77
N ALA A 93 14.39 34.23 -8.54
CA ALA A 93 15.71 34.65 -9.01
C ALA A 93 15.76 34.82 -10.53
N SER A 94 15.06 33.94 -11.27
CA SER A 94 14.97 34.03 -12.73
C SER A 94 14.17 35.24 -13.19
N GLY A 95 13.07 35.55 -12.49
CA GLY A 95 12.27 36.76 -12.74
C GLY A 95 13.03 38.05 -12.43
N VAL A 96 13.67 38.14 -11.27
CA VAL A 96 14.33 39.36 -10.77
C VAL A 96 15.66 39.63 -11.46
N TYR A 97 16.51 38.61 -11.62
CA TYR A 97 17.86 38.81 -12.17
C TYR A 97 17.99 38.40 -13.63
N GLY A 98 17.32 37.31 -14.03
CA GLY A 98 17.42 36.71 -15.35
C GLY A 98 16.67 37.48 -16.43
N ILE A 99 15.36 37.71 -16.24
CA ILE A 99 14.50 38.34 -17.25
C ILE A 99 14.98 39.74 -17.67
N PRO A 100 15.33 40.68 -16.76
CA PRO A 100 15.77 42.01 -17.18
C PRO A 100 17.00 41.97 -18.09
N ARG A 101 17.94 41.07 -17.80
CA ARG A 101 19.13 40.86 -18.64
C ARG A 101 18.79 40.19 -19.96
N LEU A 102 17.87 39.23 -19.96
CA LEU A 102 17.41 38.56 -21.18
C LEU A 102 16.72 39.55 -22.13
N ILE A 103 15.93 40.48 -21.59
CA ILE A 103 15.31 41.58 -22.34
C ILE A 103 16.39 42.49 -22.94
N ARG A 104 17.45 42.82 -22.18
CA ARG A 104 18.59 43.59 -22.73
C ARG A 104 19.25 42.86 -23.90
N VAL A 105 19.46 41.55 -23.80
CA VAL A 105 20.00 40.73 -24.92
C VAL A 105 19.08 40.81 -26.15
N MET A 106 17.77 40.75 -25.95
CA MET A 106 16.80 40.84 -27.04
C MET A 106 16.75 42.21 -27.71
N ARG A 107 17.12 43.27 -26.99
CA ARG A 107 17.15 44.67 -27.46
C ARG A 107 18.47 45.09 -28.09
N LEU A 108 19.51 44.24 -28.09
CA LEU A 108 20.79 44.55 -28.73
C LEU A 108 20.60 44.94 -30.20
N GLN A 109 21.19 46.06 -30.61
CA GLN A 109 21.22 46.49 -32.01
C GLN A 109 22.55 46.08 -32.65
N ALA A 110 22.51 45.79 -33.94
CA ALA A 110 23.68 45.44 -34.75
C ALA A 110 23.42 45.97 -36.16
N GLU A 111 24.46 46.46 -36.83
CA GLU A 111 24.38 46.97 -38.21
C GLU A 111 23.85 45.91 -39.18
N ASN A 112 24.27 44.65 -38.99
CA ASN A 112 23.74 43.50 -39.69
C ASN A 112 23.38 42.38 -38.71
N GLN A 113 22.16 41.85 -38.76
CA GLN A 113 21.72 40.81 -37.82
C GLN A 113 22.39 39.44 -38.04
N ASP A 114 23.02 39.21 -39.19
CA ASP A 114 23.75 37.99 -39.51
C ASP A 114 25.24 38.05 -39.16
N MET A 115 25.73 39.20 -38.68
CA MET A 115 27.13 39.34 -38.26
C MET A 115 27.42 38.54 -36.97
N PRO A 116 28.68 38.10 -36.78
CA PRO A 116 29.14 37.49 -35.52
C PRO A 116 28.95 38.42 -34.32
N LEU A 117 28.89 37.85 -33.11
CA LEU A 117 28.74 38.63 -31.89
C LEU A 117 30.00 39.43 -31.58
N ASP A 118 29.83 40.68 -31.13
CA ASP A 118 30.91 41.50 -30.59
C ASP A 118 31.16 41.24 -29.08
N ALA A 119 32.18 41.89 -28.53
CA ALA A 119 32.54 41.75 -27.11
C ALA A 119 31.39 42.14 -26.16
N ALA A 120 30.61 43.17 -26.49
CA ALA A 120 29.48 43.61 -25.69
C ALA A 120 28.34 42.58 -25.67
N ALA A 121 28.01 42.00 -26.82
CA ALA A 121 27.02 40.93 -26.94
C ALA A 121 27.48 39.65 -26.25
N TYR A 122 28.78 39.31 -26.31
CA TYR A 122 29.34 38.18 -25.56
C TYR A 122 29.25 38.37 -24.05
N ARG A 123 29.59 39.57 -23.53
CA ARG A 123 29.48 39.88 -22.09
C ARG A 123 28.04 39.77 -21.60
N LEU A 124 27.09 40.32 -22.34
CA LEU A 124 25.68 40.29 -21.94
C LEU A 124 25.08 38.87 -22.07
N ALA A 125 25.40 38.13 -23.13
CA ALA A 125 24.96 36.74 -23.32
C ALA A 125 25.67 35.75 -22.37
N GLY A 126 26.81 36.14 -21.81
CA GLY A 126 27.64 35.39 -20.86
C GLY A 126 27.49 35.84 -19.40
N ASP A 127 26.59 36.79 -19.11
CA ASP A 127 26.37 37.32 -17.76
C ASP A 127 25.92 36.20 -16.82
N SER A 128 26.62 36.04 -15.69
CA SER A 128 26.30 35.02 -14.70
C SER A 128 24.93 35.25 -14.05
N ALA A 129 24.53 36.50 -13.83
CA ALA A 129 23.22 36.84 -13.26
C ALA A 129 22.06 36.63 -14.26
N LEU A 130 22.36 36.48 -15.55
CA LEU A 130 21.40 35.98 -16.53
C LEU A 130 21.28 34.45 -16.46
N ILE A 131 22.42 33.75 -16.43
CA ILE A 131 22.47 32.30 -16.69
C ILE A 131 22.20 31.45 -15.45
N ILE A 132 22.73 31.85 -14.29
CA ILE A 132 22.65 31.06 -13.05
C ILE A 132 21.18 30.83 -12.64
N PRO A 133 20.29 31.84 -12.63
CA PRO A 133 18.91 31.62 -12.21
C PRO A 133 18.15 30.61 -13.09
N PHE A 134 18.21 30.75 -14.43
CA PHE A 134 17.53 29.81 -15.34
C PHE A 134 18.07 28.39 -15.23
N LYS A 135 19.38 28.23 -15.00
CA LYS A 135 19.94 26.91 -14.74
C LYS A 135 19.62 26.40 -13.33
N GLY A 136 19.47 27.26 -12.33
CA GLY A 136 18.98 26.90 -11.00
C GLY A 136 17.61 26.23 -11.12
N MET A 137 16.69 26.84 -11.88
CA MET A 137 15.36 26.29 -12.16
C MET A 137 15.40 24.87 -12.76
N LYS A 138 16.38 24.60 -13.64
CA LYS A 138 16.61 23.25 -14.17
C LYS A 138 16.91 22.25 -13.05
N TYR A 139 17.80 22.57 -12.12
CA TYR A 139 18.21 21.64 -11.06
C TYR A 139 17.13 21.48 -10.00
N THR A 140 16.43 22.55 -9.63
CA THR A 140 15.32 22.49 -8.66
C THR A 140 14.12 21.73 -9.22
N ALA A 141 13.85 21.80 -10.53
CA ALA A 141 12.85 20.95 -11.17
C ALA A 141 13.20 19.46 -11.12
N ILE A 142 14.48 19.09 -11.33
CA ILE A 142 14.93 17.69 -11.18
C ILE A 142 14.81 17.24 -9.73
N ALA A 143 15.19 18.08 -8.76
CA ALA A 143 15.03 17.76 -7.36
C ALA A 143 13.55 17.58 -6.98
N SER A 144 12.64 18.39 -7.53
CA SER A 144 11.20 18.20 -7.36
C SER A 144 10.71 16.86 -7.91
N LEU A 145 11.29 16.37 -9.02
CA LEU A 145 10.99 15.06 -9.57
C LEU A 145 11.52 13.92 -8.69
N LEU A 146 12.74 14.08 -8.15
CA LEU A 146 13.26 13.13 -7.16
C LEU A 146 12.36 13.11 -5.91
N PHE A 147 11.96 14.29 -5.44
CA PHE A 147 11.02 14.44 -4.34
C PHE A 147 9.59 13.98 -4.65
N TYR A 148 9.29 13.63 -5.89
CA TYR A 148 8.00 13.05 -6.24
C TYR A 148 8.03 11.51 -6.12
N PHE A 149 9.20 10.88 -6.34
CA PHE A 149 9.34 9.42 -6.37
C PHE A 149 10.02 8.81 -5.13
N VAL A 150 10.69 9.63 -4.32
CA VAL A 150 11.58 9.18 -3.24
C VAL A 150 11.07 9.51 -1.83
N PRO A 151 10.64 10.74 -1.49
CA PRO A 151 10.25 11.07 -0.14
C PRO A 151 8.83 10.59 0.11
N VAL A 152 8.80 9.77 1.12
CA VAL A 152 7.64 9.15 1.72
C VAL A 152 7.28 9.99 2.93
N VAL A 153 5.99 10.08 3.19
CA VAL A 153 5.48 10.67 4.43
C VAL A 153 5.36 9.53 5.44
N PRO A 154 5.80 9.70 6.69
CA PRO A 154 6.38 10.91 7.30
C PRO A 154 7.74 11.37 6.78
N ILE A 155 7.96 12.69 6.70
CA ILE A 155 9.21 13.26 6.17
C ILE A 155 10.40 12.90 7.09
N ARG A 156 11.31 12.09 6.55
CA ARG A 156 12.63 11.85 7.14
C ARG A 156 13.57 13.01 6.79
N TRP A 157 13.72 13.95 7.71
CA TRP A 157 14.48 15.19 7.47
C TRP A 157 15.95 14.98 7.07
N LEU A 158 16.59 13.90 7.54
CA LEU A 158 17.96 13.58 7.15
C LEU A 158 18.06 13.22 5.67
N ASP A 159 17.14 12.39 5.16
CA ASP A 159 17.11 11.99 3.75
C ASP A 159 16.75 13.18 2.85
N ALA A 160 15.77 13.97 3.28
CA ALA A 160 15.42 15.21 2.62
C ALA A 160 16.61 16.19 2.57
N ALA A 161 17.33 16.35 3.69
CA ALA A 161 18.53 17.19 3.76
C ALA A 161 19.65 16.67 2.85
N ALA A 162 19.85 15.35 2.75
CA ALA A 162 20.84 14.77 1.84
C ALA A 162 20.55 15.13 0.38
N VAL A 163 19.28 15.01 -0.07
CA VAL A 163 18.86 15.39 -1.42
C VAL A 163 19.05 16.90 -1.65
N LEU A 164 18.68 17.74 -0.68
CA LEU A 164 18.87 19.20 -0.76
C LEU A 164 20.36 19.60 -0.79
N LEU A 165 21.22 18.90 -0.04
CA LEU A 165 22.67 19.11 -0.04
C LEU A 165 23.29 18.72 -1.39
N ILE A 166 22.89 17.56 -1.95
CA ILE A 166 23.31 17.14 -3.29
C ILE A 166 22.90 18.20 -4.32
N LEU A 167 21.65 18.67 -4.26
CA LEU A 167 21.15 19.76 -5.10
C LEU A 167 22.00 21.03 -4.95
N LEU A 168 22.32 21.44 -3.72
CA LEU A 168 23.15 22.60 -3.44
C LEU A 168 24.56 22.45 -4.02
N VAL A 169 25.18 21.29 -3.91
CA VAL A 169 26.49 20.99 -4.50
C VAL A 169 26.44 21.11 -6.03
N PHE A 170 25.43 20.53 -6.67
CA PHE A 170 25.25 20.65 -8.13
C PHE A 170 25.06 22.10 -8.57
N ILE A 171 24.23 22.88 -7.86
CA ILE A 171 24.01 24.30 -8.13
C ILE A 171 25.31 25.09 -7.92
N THR A 172 26.09 24.78 -6.88
CA THR A 172 27.36 25.46 -6.58
C THR A 172 28.41 25.21 -7.64
N ILE A 173 28.62 23.94 -8.04
CA ILE A 173 29.55 23.57 -9.12
C ILE A 173 29.12 24.24 -10.43
N MET A 174 27.83 24.21 -10.74
CA MET A 174 27.29 24.87 -11.92
C MET A 174 27.51 26.39 -11.88
N ALA A 175 27.25 27.04 -10.75
CA ALA A 175 27.43 28.48 -10.57
C ALA A 175 28.90 28.86 -10.73
N TYR A 176 29.81 28.13 -10.09
CA TYR A 176 31.26 28.31 -10.24
C TYR A 176 31.70 28.24 -11.70
N ARG A 177 31.25 27.22 -12.45
CA ARG A 177 31.57 27.10 -13.89
C ARG A 177 31.04 28.27 -14.71
N VAL A 178 29.84 28.76 -14.40
CA VAL A 178 29.25 29.91 -15.09
C VAL A 178 30.00 31.21 -14.74
N LEU A 179 30.34 31.41 -13.47
CA LEU A 179 31.12 32.56 -12.99
C LEU A 179 32.52 32.59 -13.59
N SER A 180 33.24 31.47 -13.58
CA SER A 180 34.57 31.34 -14.19
C SER A 180 34.53 31.66 -15.68
N ARG A 181 33.52 31.14 -16.40
CA ARG A 181 33.32 31.48 -17.81
C ARG A 181 32.98 32.96 -18.01
N SER A 182 32.10 33.53 -17.18
CA SER A 182 31.73 34.94 -17.26
C SER A 182 32.94 35.84 -17.04
N LYS A 183 33.78 35.54 -16.03
CA LYS A 183 35.05 36.22 -15.77
C LYS A 183 36.00 36.15 -16.97
N SER A 184 36.15 34.97 -17.57
CA SER A 184 36.98 34.79 -18.78
C SER A 184 36.50 35.66 -19.95
N ILE A 185 35.18 35.77 -20.18
CA ILE A 185 34.58 36.62 -21.22
C ILE A 185 34.84 38.11 -20.95
N HIS A 186 34.79 38.55 -19.69
CA HIS A 186 35.03 39.95 -19.34
C HIS A 186 36.51 40.34 -19.43
N GLN A 187 37.43 39.40 -19.20
CA GLN A 187 38.88 39.64 -19.19
C GLN A 187 39.53 39.65 -20.58
N HIS A 188 38.90 39.08 -21.61
CA HIS A 188 39.49 38.96 -22.95
C HIS A 188 38.62 39.67 -23.97
N GLU A 189 39.15 40.69 -24.64
CA GLU A 189 38.42 41.40 -25.72
C GLU A 189 38.11 40.48 -26.90
N ASN A 190 39.04 39.60 -27.26
CA ASN A 190 38.89 38.60 -28.32
C ASN A 190 38.51 37.21 -27.77
N TRP A 191 37.57 37.16 -26.82
CA TRP A 191 37.11 35.89 -26.27
C TRP A 191 36.48 35.02 -27.37
N MET A 192 36.98 33.79 -27.54
CA MET A 192 36.42 32.82 -28.47
C MET A 192 35.84 31.60 -27.73
N PRO A 193 34.66 31.12 -28.14
CA PRO A 193 34.07 29.95 -27.52
C PRO A 193 34.86 28.68 -27.88
N LEU A 194 34.94 27.72 -26.94
CA LEU A 194 35.47 26.38 -27.24
C LEU A 194 34.76 25.78 -28.48
N GLY A 195 35.55 25.12 -29.32
CA GLY A 195 35.06 24.38 -30.49
C GLY A 195 33.95 23.39 -30.13
N ARG A 196 32.99 23.18 -31.05
CA ARG A 196 31.81 22.32 -30.82
C ARG A 196 32.21 20.89 -30.40
N LYS A 197 33.24 20.31 -31.02
CA LYS A 197 33.75 18.96 -30.71
C LYS A 197 34.27 18.87 -29.27
N LEU A 198 35.09 19.82 -28.83
CA LEU A 198 35.66 19.81 -27.49
C LEU A 198 34.60 20.03 -26.40
N ARG A 199 33.57 20.84 -26.67
CA ARG A 199 32.41 20.99 -25.77
C ARG A 199 31.57 19.72 -25.69
N ALA A 200 31.37 19.04 -26.82
CA ALA A 200 30.68 17.75 -26.84
C ALA A 200 31.45 16.71 -26.04
N ALA A 201 32.77 16.60 -26.24
CA ALA A 201 33.64 15.71 -25.48
C ALA A 201 33.57 15.98 -23.97
N LYS A 202 33.67 17.25 -23.54
CA LYS A 202 33.49 17.60 -22.11
C LYS A 202 32.12 17.20 -21.58
N GLY A 203 31.06 17.44 -22.36
CA GLY A 203 29.71 17.02 -21.98
C GLY A 203 29.55 15.50 -21.85
N VAL A 204 30.18 14.73 -22.73
CA VAL A 204 30.19 13.26 -22.66
C VAL A 204 30.91 12.79 -21.40
N VAL A 205 32.09 13.34 -21.08
CA VAL A 205 32.82 13.00 -19.85
C VAL A 205 32.00 13.31 -18.60
N GLU A 206 31.34 14.47 -18.55
CA GLU A 206 30.47 14.84 -17.43
C GLU A 206 29.28 13.88 -17.27
N ILE A 207 28.65 13.50 -18.38
CA ILE A 207 27.55 12.52 -18.36
C ILE A 207 28.06 11.16 -17.88
N LEU A 208 29.22 10.70 -18.37
CA LEU A 208 29.81 9.43 -17.94
C LEU A 208 30.11 9.41 -16.45
N ILE A 209 30.65 10.50 -15.88
CA ILE A 209 30.90 10.61 -14.43
C ILE A 209 29.58 10.49 -13.66
N VAL A 210 28.53 11.21 -14.08
CA VAL A 210 27.21 11.15 -13.42
C VAL A 210 26.60 9.75 -13.51
N VAL A 211 26.69 9.10 -14.67
CA VAL A 211 26.19 7.73 -14.88
C VAL A 211 26.95 6.73 -14.01
N LEU A 212 28.28 6.83 -13.94
CA LEU A 212 29.09 5.94 -13.10
C LEU A 212 28.80 6.12 -11.60
N LEU A 213 28.60 7.36 -11.14
CA LEU A 213 28.20 7.63 -9.76
C LEU A 213 26.80 7.09 -9.46
N ALA A 214 25.84 7.34 -10.35
CA ALA A 214 24.48 6.83 -10.22
C ALA A 214 24.45 5.29 -10.22
N PHE A 215 25.25 4.66 -11.08
CA PHE A 215 25.41 3.20 -11.10
C PHE A 215 26.06 2.66 -9.82
N GLY A 216 27.06 3.36 -9.27
CA GLY A 216 27.66 3.00 -7.99
C GLY A 216 26.65 3.05 -6.83
N VAL A 217 25.85 4.11 -6.76
CA VAL A 217 24.76 4.24 -5.78
C VAL A 217 23.72 3.14 -5.99
N TRP A 218 23.28 2.91 -7.23
CA TRP A 218 22.34 1.85 -7.59
C TRP A 218 22.80 0.48 -7.10
N MET A 219 24.06 0.12 -7.36
CA MET A 219 24.63 -1.16 -6.92
C MET A 219 24.77 -1.26 -5.40
N TYR A 220 25.06 -0.13 -4.73
CA TYR A 220 25.11 -0.06 -3.28
C TYR A 220 23.72 -0.30 -2.66
N GLU A 221 22.69 0.43 -3.11
CA GLU A 221 21.31 0.29 -2.63
C GLU A 221 20.75 -1.12 -2.91
N ALA A 222 21.02 -1.67 -4.09
CA ALA A 222 20.66 -3.05 -4.43
C ALA A 222 21.30 -4.08 -3.48
N LYS A 223 22.54 -3.84 -3.03
CA LYS A 223 23.20 -4.73 -2.07
C LYS A 223 22.71 -4.49 -0.63
N ALA A 224 22.50 -3.23 -0.25
CA ALA A 224 22.08 -2.83 1.09
C ALA A 224 20.64 -3.27 1.42
N SER A 225 19.78 -3.38 0.42
CA SER A 225 18.39 -3.86 0.54
C SER A 225 18.25 -5.38 0.68
N ARG A 226 19.34 -6.16 0.59
CA ARG A 226 19.26 -7.62 0.74
C ARG A 226 18.94 -7.99 2.17
N LEU A 227 17.95 -8.86 2.34
CA LEU A 227 17.60 -9.38 3.65
C LEU A 227 18.71 -10.35 4.12
N PRO A 228 18.98 -10.40 5.43
CA PRO A 228 19.89 -11.39 5.99
C PRO A 228 19.33 -12.81 5.81
N GLU A 229 20.21 -13.82 5.87
CA GLU A 229 19.81 -15.23 5.77
C GLU A 229 18.93 -15.67 6.96
N THR A 230 19.09 -15.00 8.10
CA THR A 230 18.27 -15.17 9.30
C THR A 230 18.04 -13.83 10.03
N MET A 231 16.84 -13.63 10.56
CA MET A 231 16.49 -12.47 11.41
C MET A 231 15.26 -12.78 12.28
N SER A 232 15.13 -12.11 13.43
CA SER A 232 13.90 -12.18 14.23
C SER A 232 12.81 -11.29 13.63
N MET A 233 11.54 -11.66 13.78
CA MET A 233 10.42 -10.75 13.53
C MET A 233 10.48 -9.47 14.36
N MET A 234 11.10 -9.54 15.54
CA MET A 234 11.32 -8.37 16.42
C MET A 234 12.50 -7.49 15.98
N THR A 235 13.03 -7.69 14.76
CA THR A 235 14.05 -6.82 14.19
C THR A 235 13.37 -5.60 13.58
N GLY A 236 13.83 -4.40 13.92
CA GLY A 236 13.30 -3.17 13.33
C GLY A 236 13.35 -2.00 14.29
N THR A 237 12.62 -0.95 13.97
CA THR A 237 12.50 0.25 14.82
C THR A 237 11.21 0.15 15.64
N ALA A 238 11.32 0.16 16.96
CA ALA A 238 10.15 0.22 17.85
C ALA A 238 9.54 1.64 17.90
N ASP A 239 8.22 1.72 17.79
CA ASP A 239 7.41 2.91 18.02
C ASP A 239 6.45 2.62 19.17
N PHE A 240 6.47 3.44 20.23
CA PHE A 240 5.69 3.23 21.45
C PHE A 240 4.45 4.14 21.52
N GLY A 241 4.05 4.78 20.43
CA GLY A 241 2.88 5.66 20.40
C GLY A 241 3.21 7.01 21.05
N GLY A 242 3.04 8.09 20.29
CA GLY A 242 3.55 9.43 20.67
C GLY A 242 4.09 10.25 19.49
N GLY A 243 4.02 9.71 18.28
CA GLY A 243 4.42 10.36 17.03
C GLY A 243 5.80 9.92 16.53
N ILE A 244 6.15 10.39 15.32
CA ILE A 244 7.32 9.97 14.53
C ILE A 244 8.61 10.10 15.34
N VAL A 245 9.12 8.97 15.83
CA VAL A 245 10.36 8.93 16.58
C VAL A 245 11.52 9.20 15.62
N SER A 246 12.31 10.24 15.91
CA SER A 246 13.53 10.54 15.14
C SER A 246 14.57 9.43 15.33
N ALA A 247 15.41 9.20 14.32
CA ALA A 247 16.52 8.25 14.28
C ALA A 247 17.48 8.31 15.50
N SER A 248 17.42 9.35 16.33
CA SER A 248 18.19 9.41 17.59
C SER A 248 17.73 8.43 18.67
N ALA A 249 16.55 7.80 18.55
CA ALA A 249 16.09 6.76 19.49
C ALA A 249 16.71 5.37 19.25
N HIS A 250 17.47 5.21 18.15
CA HIS A 250 18.13 3.93 17.78
C HIS A 250 19.07 3.38 18.85
N GLN A 251 19.58 4.20 19.78
CA GLN A 251 20.58 3.77 20.78
C GLN A 251 19.99 3.30 22.12
N HIS A 252 18.70 3.54 22.41
CA HIS A 252 18.08 3.10 23.65
C HIS A 252 17.09 1.93 23.46
N ALA A 253 16.46 1.80 22.29
CA ALA A 253 15.51 0.71 22.00
C ALA A 253 16.18 -0.66 21.82
N ALA A 254 17.41 -0.69 21.30
CA ALA A 254 18.18 -1.94 21.18
C ALA A 254 18.51 -2.60 22.53
N HIS A 255 18.38 -1.87 23.65
CA HIS A 255 18.49 -2.39 25.01
C HIS A 255 17.13 -2.71 25.67
N ALA A 256 16.00 -2.34 25.06
CA ALA A 256 14.67 -2.64 25.58
C ALA A 256 14.10 -3.96 25.03
N VAL A 257 14.59 -4.42 23.86
CA VAL A 257 14.24 -5.72 23.25
C VAL A 257 15.22 -6.84 23.69
N THR A 258 16.12 -6.56 24.64
CA THR A 258 16.98 -7.60 25.24
C THR A 258 16.26 -8.31 26.37
N THR A 259 16.13 -9.63 26.23
CA THR A 259 16.00 -10.70 27.25
C THR A 259 16.29 -10.30 28.71
N GLY A 260 15.45 -9.44 29.29
CA GLY A 260 15.47 -9.11 30.71
C GLY A 260 14.83 -10.24 31.52
N GLU A 261 15.22 -10.38 32.78
CA GLU A 261 14.47 -11.21 33.74
C GLU A 261 12.99 -10.79 33.72
N GLY A 262 12.10 -11.70 33.26
CA GLY A 262 10.66 -11.45 33.14
C GLY A 262 10.07 -11.42 31.72
N SER A 263 10.85 -11.65 30.66
CA SER A 263 10.29 -11.79 29.30
C SER A 263 9.48 -13.08 29.11
N VAL A 264 8.39 -13.01 28.35
CA VAL A 264 7.52 -14.16 28.03
C VAL A 264 7.77 -14.60 26.59
N SER A 265 7.97 -15.90 26.36
CA SER A 265 8.09 -16.47 25.01
C SER A 265 6.71 -16.62 24.39
N VAL A 266 6.55 -16.29 23.10
CA VAL A 266 5.33 -16.56 22.33
C VAL A 266 4.88 -18.01 22.43
N GLU A 267 5.80 -18.97 22.58
CA GLU A 267 5.48 -20.40 22.73
C GLU A 267 4.60 -20.71 23.95
N THR A 268 4.62 -19.84 24.96
CA THR A 268 3.82 -19.99 26.19
C THR A 268 2.44 -19.33 26.08
N LEU A 269 2.22 -18.48 25.07
CA LEU A 269 0.97 -17.77 24.82
C LEU A 269 0.02 -18.64 23.99
N THR A 270 -0.34 -19.79 24.57
CA THR A 270 -1.07 -20.87 23.89
C THR A 270 -2.44 -21.12 24.50
N GLY A 271 -3.34 -21.75 23.74
CA GLY A 271 -4.61 -22.23 24.27
C GLY A 271 -4.46 -23.45 25.19
N PRO A 272 -5.59 -24.00 25.70
CA PRO A 272 -5.57 -25.13 26.63
C PRO A 272 -4.87 -26.37 26.05
N ARG A 273 -3.75 -26.76 26.68
CA ARG A 273 -2.98 -27.97 26.31
C ARG A 273 -3.48 -29.24 27.00
N GLU A 274 -4.20 -29.11 28.11
CA GLU A 274 -4.86 -30.21 28.81
C GLU A 274 -6.35 -30.28 28.43
N GLY A 275 -6.99 -31.42 28.71
CA GLY A 275 -8.39 -31.67 28.37
C GLY A 275 -8.61 -32.31 26.99
N GLU A 276 -9.73 -33.00 26.85
CA GLU A 276 -10.19 -33.52 25.56
C GLU A 276 -10.81 -32.37 24.76
N PRO A 277 -10.41 -32.14 23.50
CA PRO A 277 -11.05 -31.16 22.64
C PRO A 277 -12.46 -31.62 22.28
N ASP A 278 -13.40 -30.68 22.28
CA ASP A 278 -14.78 -30.91 21.84
C ASP A 278 -14.82 -31.26 20.35
N ARG A 279 -13.87 -30.74 19.57
CA ARG A 279 -13.80 -30.93 18.13
C ARG A 279 -12.37 -31.11 17.63
N ARG A 280 -12.16 -32.13 16.79
CA ARG A 280 -10.87 -32.44 16.15
C ARG A 280 -10.98 -32.34 14.64
N PHE A 281 -9.99 -31.68 14.04
CA PHE A 281 -9.83 -31.61 12.59
C PHE A 281 -8.43 -32.07 12.18
N THR A 282 -8.33 -32.63 10.97
CA THR A 282 -7.05 -32.94 10.34
C THR A 282 -7.03 -32.35 8.94
N LEU A 283 -6.06 -31.49 8.68
CA LEU A 283 -5.81 -30.88 7.38
C LEU A 283 -4.48 -31.39 6.84
N THR A 284 -4.52 -32.12 5.73
CA THR A 284 -3.33 -32.60 5.03
C THR A 284 -3.06 -31.68 3.86
N ALA A 285 -1.95 -30.94 3.90
CA ALA A 285 -1.49 -30.11 2.81
C ALA A 285 -0.73 -30.96 1.78
N GLU A 286 -1.22 -30.99 0.53
CA GLU A 286 -0.62 -31.78 -0.54
C GLU A 286 -0.74 -31.11 -1.93
N LYS A 287 0.25 -31.38 -2.78
CA LYS A 287 0.22 -31.05 -4.22
C LYS A 287 -0.72 -32.00 -4.96
N LYS A 288 -1.68 -31.46 -5.70
CA LYS A 288 -2.61 -32.19 -6.57
C LYS A 288 -2.73 -31.53 -7.93
N LEU A 289 -2.98 -32.33 -8.95
CA LEU A 289 -3.48 -31.82 -10.23
C LEU A 289 -5.00 -31.65 -10.11
N VAL A 290 -5.47 -30.41 -10.14
CA VAL A 290 -6.90 -30.09 -10.17
C VAL A 290 -7.28 -29.67 -11.59
N ARG A 291 -8.49 -30.03 -11.99
CA ARG A 291 -9.05 -29.55 -13.25
C ARG A 291 -9.59 -28.15 -13.01
N SER A 292 -9.05 -27.15 -13.71
CA SER A 292 -9.61 -25.81 -13.70
C SER A 292 -10.91 -25.76 -14.50
N ARG A 293 -11.67 -24.69 -14.31
CA ARG A 293 -12.86 -24.37 -15.13
C ARG A 293 -12.58 -24.41 -16.64
N SER A 294 -11.41 -23.95 -17.11
CA SER A 294 -11.07 -23.98 -18.55
C SER A 294 -10.83 -25.40 -19.08
N GLY A 295 -10.93 -26.42 -18.23
CA GLY A 295 -10.63 -27.82 -18.54
C GLY A 295 -9.14 -28.16 -18.46
N GLN A 296 -8.29 -27.18 -18.15
CA GLN A 296 -6.85 -27.35 -17.99
C GLN A 296 -6.54 -28.04 -16.67
N MET A 297 -5.60 -28.98 -16.68
CA MET A 297 -5.04 -29.51 -15.44
C MET A 297 -3.99 -28.52 -14.92
N VAL A 298 -4.17 -28.07 -13.68
CA VAL A 298 -3.20 -27.19 -13.00
C VAL A 298 -2.70 -27.87 -11.73
N GLU A 299 -1.41 -27.71 -11.45
CA GLU A 299 -0.87 -28.09 -10.15
C GLU A 299 -1.33 -27.06 -9.11
N ALA A 300 -1.95 -27.57 -8.05
CA ALA A 300 -2.44 -26.79 -6.95
C ALA A 300 -1.98 -27.40 -5.62
N TRP A 301 -1.98 -26.59 -4.58
CA TRP A 301 -1.72 -27.00 -3.22
C TRP A 301 -3.05 -27.01 -2.49
N THR A 302 -3.38 -28.14 -1.88
CA THR A 302 -4.73 -28.42 -1.39
C THR A 302 -4.69 -28.82 0.06
N TYR A 303 -5.75 -28.50 0.80
CA TYR A 303 -6.04 -29.17 2.07
C TYR A 303 -6.99 -30.33 1.80
N ASN A 304 -6.62 -31.54 2.22
CA ASN A 304 -7.40 -32.77 2.04
C ASN A 304 -7.81 -33.06 0.58
N GLY A 305 -6.96 -32.68 -0.38
CA GLY A 305 -7.19 -32.94 -1.80
C GLY A 305 -8.24 -32.05 -2.48
N GLN A 306 -8.72 -31.00 -1.80
CA GLN A 306 -9.77 -30.10 -2.30
C GLN A 306 -9.37 -28.63 -2.30
N ILE A 307 -10.05 -27.85 -3.15
CA ILE A 307 -9.95 -26.39 -3.25
C ILE A 307 -11.36 -25.82 -3.43
N PRO A 308 -11.79 -24.85 -2.61
CA PRO A 308 -11.17 -24.46 -1.33
C PRO A 308 -10.99 -25.66 -0.38
N GLY A 309 -10.14 -25.50 0.63
CA GLY A 309 -9.98 -26.45 1.71
C GLY A 309 -11.31 -26.73 2.45
N PRO A 310 -11.39 -27.79 3.28
CA PRO A 310 -12.60 -28.13 4.00
C PRO A 310 -13.14 -26.96 4.83
N GLU A 311 -14.45 -26.71 4.76
CA GLU A 311 -15.09 -25.77 5.67
C GLU A 311 -15.05 -26.33 7.09
N LEU A 312 -14.44 -25.57 8.00
CA LEU A 312 -14.40 -25.91 9.42
C LEU A 312 -15.59 -25.23 10.10
N ARG A 313 -16.51 -26.02 10.66
CA ARG A 313 -17.60 -25.52 11.50
C ARG A 313 -17.39 -25.93 12.94
N MET A 314 -17.45 -24.97 13.86
CA MET A 314 -17.33 -25.16 15.30
C MET A 314 -18.34 -24.27 16.03
N ARG A 315 -18.50 -24.46 17.34
CA ARG A 315 -19.38 -23.63 18.16
C ARG A 315 -18.60 -22.78 19.13
N GLN A 316 -19.17 -21.63 19.47
CA GLN A 316 -18.60 -20.78 20.50
C GLN A 316 -18.39 -21.54 21.82
N GLY A 317 -17.21 -21.37 22.40
CA GLY A 317 -16.80 -22.00 23.67
C GLY A 317 -16.25 -23.43 23.54
N GLU A 318 -16.27 -24.05 22.34
CA GLU A 318 -15.66 -25.36 22.13
C GLU A 318 -14.12 -25.26 22.16
N LEU A 319 -13.46 -26.24 22.81
CA LEU A 319 -12.03 -26.47 22.68
C LEU A 319 -11.74 -27.19 21.36
N ILE A 320 -11.02 -26.51 20.48
CA ILE A 320 -10.72 -26.99 19.13
C ILE A 320 -9.30 -27.54 19.08
N GLU A 321 -9.12 -28.65 18.39
CA GLU A 321 -7.81 -29.15 18.02
C GLU A 321 -7.73 -29.37 16.51
N VAL A 322 -6.76 -28.71 15.85
CA VAL A 322 -6.52 -28.89 14.42
C VAL A 322 -5.11 -29.41 14.19
N THR A 323 -5.00 -30.58 13.58
CA THR A 323 -3.73 -31.17 13.19
C THR A 323 -3.43 -30.89 11.72
N LEU A 324 -2.40 -30.10 11.45
CA LEU A 324 -1.87 -29.84 10.11
C LEU A 324 -0.75 -30.84 9.79
N ILE A 325 -0.86 -31.51 8.64
CA ILE A 325 0.16 -32.44 8.14
C ILE A 325 0.65 -31.91 6.79
N ASN A 326 1.95 -31.68 6.63
CA ASN A 326 2.51 -31.38 5.31
C ASN A 326 2.96 -32.66 4.63
N ASN A 327 2.27 -33.08 3.58
CA ASN A 327 2.62 -34.29 2.85
C ASN A 327 3.84 -34.08 1.93
N ASN A 328 3.81 -33.05 1.09
CA ASN A 328 4.78 -32.90 -0.01
C ASN A 328 4.96 -31.46 -0.54
N ILE A 329 4.66 -30.44 0.25
CA ILE A 329 4.86 -29.02 -0.11
C ILE A 329 6.22 -28.56 0.40
N ASP A 330 7.21 -28.54 -0.50
CA ASP A 330 8.63 -28.30 -0.17
C ASP A 330 8.90 -26.93 0.46
N ALA A 331 8.06 -25.94 0.15
CA ALA A 331 8.15 -24.60 0.73
C ALA A 331 7.80 -24.56 2.23
N GLY A 332 7.20 -25.63 2.76
CA GLY A 332 6.56 -25.62 4.07
C GLY A 332 5.13 -25.06 4.01
N VAL A 333 4.38 -25.23 5.10
CA VAL A 333 3.01 -24.72 5.25
C VAL A 333 2.73 -24.33 6.71
N THR A 334 1.74 -23.47 6.93
CA THR A 334 1.14 -23.21 8.25
C THR A 334 -0.38 -23.05 8.13
N LEU A 335 -1.07 -22.73 9.23
CA LEU A 335 -2.46 -22.30 9.23
C LEU A 335 -2.57 -21.01 10.05
N HIS A 336 -2.88 -19.91 9.38
CA HIS A 336 -3.33 -18.69 10.03
C HIS A 336 -4.86 -18.64 10.03
N TRP A 337 -5.43 -18.25 11.17
CA TRP A 337 -6.87 -18.20 11.44
C TRP A 337 -7.37 -16.77 11.19
N HIS A 338 -7.48 -16.39 9.93
CA HIS A 338 -7.76 -15.02 9.53
C HIS A 338 -9.04 -14.48 10.18
N GLY A 339 -8.85 -13.48 11.03
CA GLY A 339 -9.88 -12.77 11.77
C GLY A 339 -10.37 -13.49 13.03
N LEU A 340 -9.91 -14.70 13.35
CA LEU A 340 -10.23 -15.34 14.62
C LEU A 340 -9.13 -15.01 15.64
N ASP A 341 -9.51 -14.42 16.77
CA ASP A 341 -8.62 -14.06 17.85
C ASP A 341 -8.24 -15.33 18.63
N VAL A 342 -7.15 -15.96 18.19
CA VAL A 342 -6.53 -17.10 18.87
C VAL A 342 -5.40 -16.62 19.78
N PRO A 343 -4.92 -17.45 20.74
CA PRO A 343 -3.67 -17.16 21.45
C PRO A 343 -2.49 -17.08 20.47
N ASN A 344 -1.53 -16.20 20.72
CA ASN A 344 -0.47 -15.88 19.75
C ASN A 344 0.34 -17.10 19.25
N ALA A 345 0.58 -18.11 20.10
CA ALA A 345 1.27 -19.34 19.69
C ALA A 345 0.54 -20.13 18.60
N GLU A 346 -0.76 -19.89 18.43
CA GLU A 346 -1.63 -20.61 17.49
C GLU A 346 -1.87 -19.83 16.20
N ASP A 347 -1.32 -18.61 16.06
CA ASP A 347 -1.59 -17.69 14.94
C ASP A 347 -1.03 -18.14 13.59
N GLY A 348 -0.07 -19.06 13.57
CA GLY A 348 0.38 -19.68 12.32
C GLY A 348 1.42 -18.93 11.50
N VAL A 349 2.06 -17.87 12.02
CA VAL A 349 3.02 -17.05 11.27
C VAL A 349 4.42 -17.67 11.35
N ALA A 350 4.93 -18.16 10.21
CA ALA A 350 6.22 -18.84 10.15
C ALA A 350 7.39 -17.89 10.47
N GLY A 351 8.21 -18.24 11.47
CA GLY A 351 9.32 -17.40 11.94
C GLY A 351 8.91 -16.33 12.94
N ALA A 352 7.63 -16.23 13.31
CA ALA A 352 7.10 -15.32 14.33
C ALA A 352 6.51 -16.07 15.53
N THR A 353 5.51 -16.91 15.28
CA THR A 353 4.75 -17.62 16.32
C THR A 353 4.98 -19.14 16.27
N GLN A 354 5.50 -19.64 15.15
CA GLN A 354 5.95 -21.02 14.96
C GLN A 354 6.98 -21.13 13.84
N ASN A 355 7.55 -22.32 13.62
CA ASN A 355 8.25 -22.64 12.37
C ASN A 355 7.27 -23.15 11.31
N ALA A 356 7.65 -23.04 10.04
CA ALA A 356 6.98 -23.68 8.92
C ALA A 356 6.93 -25.21 9.10
N VAL A 357 5.79 -25.81 8.81
CA VAL A 357 5.64 -27.27 8.83
C VAL A 357 6.20 -27.83 7.54
N MET A 358 7.40 -28.40 7.60
CA MET A 358 8.11 -28.95 6.43
C MET A 358 7.53 -30.30 5.99
N PRO A 359 7.80 -30.80 4.77
CA PRO A 359 7.30 -32.09 4.31
C PRO A 359 7.58 -33.24 5.29
N GLY A 360 6.56 -34.05 5.57
CA GLY A 360 6.58 -35.14 6.54
C GLY A 360 6.38 -34.71 7.99
N GLN A 361 6.31 -33.41 8.28
CA GLN A 361 6.05 -32.88 9.62
C GLN A 361 4.56 -32.62 9.87
N THR A 362 4.24 -32.49 11.15
CA THR A 362 2.90 -32.22 11.66
C THR A 362 2.97 -31.10 12.69
N HIS A 363 1.94 -30.27 12.75
CA HIS A 363 1.73 -29.27 13.79
C HIS A 363 0.29 -29.35 14.31
N THR A 364 0.08 -29.10 15.61
CA THR A 364 -1.23 -29.18 16.24
C THR A 364 -1.58 -27.86 16.90
N TYR A 365 -2.63 -27.23 16.39
CA TYR A 365 -3.20 -26.00 16.92
C TYR A 365 -4.28 -26.32 17.95
N ARG A 366 -4.29 -25.61 19.09
CA ARG A 366 -5.32 -25.76 20.14
C ARG A 366 -5.74 -24.41 20.70
N PHE A 367 -7.03 -24.10 20.60
CA PHE A 367 -7.62 -22.86 21.09
C PHE A 367 -9.11 -23.05 21.42
N ILE A 368 -9.66 -22.14 22.22
CA ILE A 368 -11.10 -22.05 22.47
C ILE A 368 -11.69 -21.10 21.41
N ALA A 369 -12.78 -21.50 20.76
CA ALA A 369 -13.48 -20.63 19.82
C ALA A 369 -14.32 -19.59 20.57
N GLU A 370 -13.74 -18.46 20.97
CA GLU A 370 -14.44 -17.47 21.82
C GLU A 370 -15.37 -16.55 21.02
N GLN A 371 -15.09 -16.34 19.74
CA GLN A 371 -15.84 -15.46 18.85
C GLN A 371 -16.80 -16.25 17.96
N THR A 372 -17.94 -15.66 17.64
CA THR A 372 -18.88 -16.18 16.64
C THR A 372 -18.68 -15.42 15.33
N GLY A 373 -18.99 -16.05 14.19
CA GLY A 373 -18.93 -15.37 12.89
C GLY A 373 -18.32 -16.18 11.75
N THR A 374 -18.07 -15.46 10.66
CA THR A 374 -17.44 -15.97 9.43
C THR A 374 -15.97 -15.54 9.37
N PHE A 375 -15.10 -16.53 9.43
CA PHE A 375 -13.65 -16.42 9.33
C PHE A 375 -13.16 -17.29 8.16
N TRP A 376 -11.85 -17.35 7.99
CA TRP A 376 -11.23 -18.27 7.06
C TRP A 376 -9.83 -18.61 7.53
N TYR A 377 -9.20 -19.59 6.89
CA TYR A 377 -7.84 -19.98 7.20
C TYR A 377 -7.02 -20.08 5.94
N HIS A 378 -5.72 -19.79 6.03
CA HIS A 378 -4.78 -19.94 4.92
C HIS A 378 -3.36 -20.20 5.42
N SER A 379 -2.47 -20.64 4.53
CA SER A 379 -1.04 -20.75 4.88
C SER A 379 -0.43 -19.35 5.05
N HIS A 380 0.34 -19.17 6.12
CA HIS A 380 1.19 -18.01 6.42
C HIS A 380 2.67 -18.40 6.37
N GLN A 381 2.96 -19.17 5.32
CA GLN A 381 4.26 -19.59 4.84
C GLN A 381 4.20 -19.46 3.31
N ASP A 382 5.01 -18.58 2.75
CA ASP A 382 5.01 -18.09 1.38
C ASP A 382 3.57 -17.74 0.93
N SER A 383 2.83 -16.97 1.74
CA SER A 383 1.40 -16.67 1.55
C SER A 383 1.07 -16.31 0.11
N ALA A 384 1.87 -15.46 -0.54
CA ALA A 384 1.63 -15.03 -1.90
C ALA A 384 1.60 -16.18 -2.92
N GLU A 385 2.43 -17.22 -2.75
CA GLU A 385 2.43 -18.40 -3.62
C GLU A 385 1.44 -19.46 -3.12
N ALA A 386 1.38 -19.69 -1.80
CA ALA A 386 0.56 -20.71 -1.18
C ALA A 386 -0.94 -20.49 -1.41
N VAL A 387 -1.42 -19.26 -1.20
CA VAL A 387 -2.83 -18.89 -1.44
C VAL A 387 -3.15 -18.94 -2.93
N LYS A 388 -2.27 -18.40 -3.80
CA LYS A 388 -2.44 -18.49 -5.27
C LYS A 388 -2.49 -19.92 -5.79
N LYS A 389 -1.95 -20.88 -5.04
CA LYS A 389 -1.99 -22.31 -5.35
C LYS A 389 -3.12 -23.07 -4.68
N GLY A 390 -3.84 -22.50 -3.71
CA GLY A 390 -5.05 -23.11 -3.15
C GLY A 390 -5.02 -23.43 -1.65
N LEU A 391 -3.99 -23.03 -0.89
CA LEU A 391 -3.93 -23.27 0.56
C LEU A 391 -4.75 -22.25 1.35
N PHE A 392 -6.08 -22.36 1.23
CA PHE A 392 -7.05 -21.61 2.02
C PHE A 392 -8.36 -22.39 2.18
N GLY A 393 -9.19 -22.05 3.17
CA GLY A 393 -10.53 -22.61 3.36
C GLY A 393 -11.36 -21.78 4.34
N ALA A 394 -12.66 -22.06 4.43
CA ALA A 394 -13.58 -21.31 5.27
C ALA A 394 -13.60 -21.82 6.72
N LEU A 395 -13.86 -20.91 7.65
CA LEU A 395 -14.05 -21.19 9.06
C LEU A 395 -15.31 -20.49 9.56
N VAL A 396 -16.25 -21.23 10.14
CA VAL A 396 -17.47 -20.67 10.71
C VAL A 396 -17.56 -21.08 12.18
N VAL A 397 -17.71 -20.08 13.05
CA VAL A 397 -18.02 -20.30 14.46
C VAL A 397 -19.47 -19.94 14.71
N GLU A 398 -20.26 -20.94 15.07
CA GLU A 398 -21.70 -20.82 15.28
C GLU A 398 -21.98 -20.39 16.73
N ASP A 399 -22.91 -19.45 16.89
CA ASP A 399 -23.47 -19.11 18.21
C ASP A 399 -24.57 -20.14 18.56
N PRO A 400 -24.39 -20.98 19.60
CA PRO A 400 -25.39 -21.96 19.99
C PRO A 400 -26.69 -21.33 20.55
N ALA A 401 -26.66 -20.06 20.94
CA ALA A 401 -27.80 -19.30 21.47
C ALA A 401 -28.50 -18.45 20.40
N ASP A 402 -27.90 -18.25 19.23
CA ASP A 402 -28.45 -17.40 18.18
C ASP A 402 -29.68 -18.08 17.53
N PRO A 403 -30.87 -17.47 17.62
CA PRO A 403 -32.06 -17.93 16.91
C PRO A 403 -31.87 -17.96 15.38
N ALA A 404 -30.86 -17.25 14.87
CA ALA A 404 -30.47 -17.23 13.47
C ALA A 404 -29.67 -18.47 13.04
N THR A 405 -29.34 -19.42 13.93
CA THR A 405 -28.93 -20.78 13.51
C THR A 405 -30.03 -21.55 12.75
N ASN A 406 -31.24 -20.96 12.65
CA ASN A 406 -32.40 -21.52 11.94
C ASN A 406 -32.55 -20.98 10.50
N TYR A 407 -31.47 -20.57 9.84
CA TYR A 407 -31.52 -20.32 8.39
C TYR A 407 -31.81 -21.64 7.67
N GLY A 408 -32.86 -21.67 6.84
CA GLY A 408 -33.12 -22.82 6.00
C GLY A 408 -32.02 -23.03 4.95
N ILE A 409 -31.28 -21.96 4.61
CA ILE A 409 -30.07 -22.00 3.79
C ILE A 409 -28.99 -21.13 4.44
N ASP A 410 -27.91 -21.76 4.92
CA ASP A 410 -26.65 -21.12 5.32
C ASP A 410 -25.54 -21.62 4.38
N ARG A 411 -24.96 -20.72 3.57
CA ARG A 411 -23.96 -21.08 2.55
C ARG A 411 -22.77 -20.14 2.53
N THR A 412 -21.57 -20.72 2.51
CA THR A 412 -20.33 -19.99 2.29
C THR A 412 -19.99 -19.88 0.80
N ILE A 413 -19.60 -18.69 0.39
CA ILE A 413 -19.20 -18.37 -0.98
C ILE A 413 -17.81 -17.74 -0.92
N MET A 414 -16.80 -18.53 -1.26
CA MET A 414 -15.42 -18.06 -1.37
C MET A 414 -15.11 -17.69 -2.81
N THR A 415 -14.51 -16.52 -3.04
CA THR A 415 -13.95 -16.13 -4.32
C THR A 415 -12.44 -16.27 -4.30
N TYR A 416 -11.87 -16.82 -5.38
CA TYR A 416 -10.45 -17.09 -5.47
C TYR A 416 -9.96 -17.09 -6.92
N SER A 417 -8.65 -16.92 -7.10
CA SER A 417 -8.00 -16.95 -8.41
C SER A 417 -6.78 -17.88 -8.34
N LEU A 418 -6.91 -19.06 -8.94
CA LEU A 418 -5.81 -20.03 -8.99
C LEU A 418 -4.80 -19.65 -10.07
N LYS A 419 -3.52 -19.85 -9.75
CA LYS A 419 -2.40 -19.64 -10.68
C LYS A 419 -2.67 -20.36 -12.00
N ASN A 420 -2.62 -19.62 -13.11
CA ASN A 420 -2.86 -20.12 -14.48
C ASN A 420 -4.28 -20.69 -14.75
N SER A 421 -5.26 -20.45 -13.88
CA SER A 421 -6.66 -20.92 -14.07
C SER A 421 -7.68 -19.80 -14.18
N GLY A 422 -7.33 -18.60 -13.71
CA GLY A 422 -8.25 -17.46 -13.66
C GLY A 422 -9.16 -17.49 -12.44
N PHE A 423 -10.16 -16.60 -12.47
CA PHE A 423 -11.17 -16.41 -11.43
C PHE A 423 -12.09 -17.63 -11.27
N SER A 424 -12.47 -17.94 -10.03
CA SER A 424 -13.48 -18.93 -9.65
C SER A 424 -14.18 -18.53 -8.35
N PHE A 425 -15.32 -19.18 -8.07
CA PHE A 425 -16.02 -19.05 -6.80
C PHE A 425 -16.72 -20.37 -6.43
N GLY A 426 -17.03 -20.55 -5.14
CA GLY A 426 -17.72 -21.74 -4.63
C GLY A 426 -16.80 -22.95 -4.45
N ALA A 427 -17.39 -24.15 -4.35
CA ALA A 427 -16.66 -25.39 -4.08
C ALA A 427 -16.11 -26.03 -5.36
N GLY A 428 -14.80 -26.30 -5.40
CA GLY A 428 -14.14 -26.99 -6.51
C GLY A 428 -13.53 -26.06 -7.56
N ALA A 429 -12.32 -26.38 -8.03
CA ALA A 429 -11.61 -25.60 -9.07
C ALA A 429 -12.27 -25.63 -10.46
N ASP A 430 -13.22 -26.54 -10.67
CA ASP A 430 -14.05 -26.71 -11.87
C ASP A 430 -15.49 -26.19 -11.68
N ALA A 431 -15.73 -25.40 -10.61
CA ALA A 431 -17.05 -24.85 -10.31
C ALA A 431 -17.69 -24.17 -11.54
N LYS A 432 -18.99 -24.45 -11.71
CA LYS A 432 -19.81 -23.81 -12.75
C LYS A 432 -19.95 -22.34 -12.40
N MET A 433 -20.05 -21.50 -13.43
CA MET A 433 -20.24 -20.07 -13.21
C MET A 433 -21.66 -19.60 -13.16
N LEU A 434 -22.62 -20.48 -13.43
CA LEU A 434 -23.94 -20.35 -12.88
C LEU A 434 -24.18 -21.54 -11.98
N GLU A 435 -24.18 -21.30 -10.68
CA GLU A 435 -24.71 -22.27 -9.73
C GLU A 435 -26.22 -22.05 -9.59
N GLN A 436 -27.00 -23.10 -9.73
CA GLN A 436 -28.45 -23.05 -9.56
C GLN A 436 -28.81 -23.78 -8.26
N VAL A 437 -29.48 -23.07 -7.36
CA VAL A 437 -29.82 -23.55 -6.02
C VAL A 437 -31.34 -23.54 -5.89
N GLN A 438 -31.90 -24.69 -5.51
CA GLN A 438 -33.31 -24.81 -5.20
C GLN A 438 -33.59 -24.15 -3.84
N ALA A 439 -34.54 -23.22 -3.78
CA ALA A 439 -34.94 -22.55 -2.54
C ALA A 439 -36.45 -22.25 -2.54
N GLU A 440 -37.14 -22.67 -1.48
CA GLU A 440 -38.59 -22.45 -1.34
C GLU A 440 -38.88 -21.02 -0.87
N PRO A 441 -39.96 -20.36 -1.37
CA PRO A 441 -40.36 -19.05 -0.87
C PRO A 441 -40.65 -19.06 0.64
N GLY A 442 -40.17 -18.04 1.35
CA GLY A 442 -40.24 -17.96 2.81
C GLY A 442 -39.04 -18.56 3.54
N THR A 443 -38.14 -19.26 2.84
CA THR A 443 -36.89 -19.78 3.41
C THR A 443 -35.97 -18.63 3.83
N PRO A 444 -35.53 -18.55 5.10
CA PRO A 444 -34.49 -17.62 5.50
C PRO A 444 -33.14 -18.05 4.94
N VAL A 445 -32.42 -17.12 4.30
CA VAL A 445 -31.12 -17.36 3.68
C VAL A 445 -30.05 -16.50 4.36
N ARG A 446 -28.89 -17.10 4.66
CA ARG A 446 -27.64 -16.43 5.03
C ARG A 446 -26.53 -16.86 4.08
N LEU A 447 -25.87 -15.89 3.46
CA LEU A 447 -24.75 -16.08 2.55
C LEU A 447 -23.49 -15.49 3.19
N ARG A 448 -22.46 -16.31 3.36
CA ARG A 448 -21.17 -15.91 3.96
C ARG A 448 -20.18 -15.65 2.83
N LEU A 449 -20.03 -14.38 2.45
CA LEU A 449 -19.20 -13.97 1.32
C LEU A 449 -17.77 -13.77 1.81
N ILE A 450 -16.80 -14.45 1.20
CA ILE A 450 -15.38 -14.38 1.57
C ILE A 450 -14.56 -14.08 0.31
N ASN A 451 -13.78 -13.00 0.33
CA ASN A 451 -12.87 -12.69 -0.76
C ASN A 451 -11.43 -13.12 -0.43
N THR A 452 -10.96 -14.20 -1.04
CA THR A 452 -9.58 -14.72 -0.87
C THR A 452 -8.65 -14.41 -2.04
N GLU A 453 -9.11 -13.58 -2.98
CA GLU A 453 -8.33 -13.21 -4.16
C GLU A 453 -7.28 -12.17 -3.84
N ASN A 454 -6.14 -12.21 -4.52
CA ASN A 454 -5.17 -11.11 -4.44
C ASN A 454 -5.62 -9.80 -5.14
N TRP A 455 -6.78 -9.81 -5.80
CA TRP A 455 -7.36 -8.60 -6.39
C TRP A 455 -8.21 -7.86 -5.35
N VAL A 456 -7.86 -6.59 -5.09
CA VAL A 456 -8.18 -5.87 -3.83
C VAL A 456 -9.66 -5.83 -3.45
N GLN A 457 -10.60 -5.86 -4.41
CA GLN A 457 -12.03 -5.89 -4.13
C GLN A 457 -12.79 -6.80 -5.08
N ARG A 458 -13.71 -7.58 -4.53
CA ARG A 458 -14.68 -8.38 -5.27
C ARG A 458 -16.08 -7.77 -5.11
N ALA A 459 -16.73 -7.52 -6.23
CA ALA A 459 -18.09 -7.02 -6.27
C ALA A 459 -19.11 -8.17 -6.17
N PHE A 460 -20.11 -8.00 -5.30
CA PHE A 460 -21.30 -8.83 -5.24
C PHE A 460 -22.55 -7.97 -5.45
N THR A 461 -23.49 -8.41 -6.29
CA THR A 461 -24.77 -7.72 -6.51
C THR A 461 -25.92 -8.71 -6.32
N ILE A 462 -26.83 -8.42 -5.40
CA ILE A 462 -27.99 -9.25 -5.09
C ILE A 462 -29.22 -8.67 -5.79
N VAL A 463 -29.83 -9.44 -6.69
CA VAL A 463 -30.94 -9.02 -7.54
C VAL A 463 -32.17 -9.89 -7.28
N GLY A 464 -33.35 -9.26 -7.22
CA GLY A 464 -34.63 -9.96 -7.08
C GLY A 464 -35.23 -9.95 -5.68
N VAL A 465 -34.49 -9.44 -4.69
CA VAL A 465 -34.94 -9.31 -3.30
C VAL A 465 -34.25 -8.12 -2.62
N PRO A 466 -34.92 -7.41 -1.70
CA PRO A 466 -34.24 -6.62 -0.69
C PRO A 466 -33.42 -7.53 0.23
N PHE A 467 -32.27 -7.09 0.68
CA PHE A 467 -31.36 -7.90 1.50
C PHE A 467 -30.72 -7.05 2.57
N GLN A 468 -30.14 -7.68 3.59
CA GLN A 468 -29.40 -7.02 4.65
C GLN A 468 -27.97 -7.52 4.65
N VAL A 469 -27.00 -6.63 4.87
CA VAL A 469 -25.69 -7.04 5.37
C VAL A 469 -25.86 -7.24 6.87
N ALA A 470 -25.68 -8.47 7.34
CA ALA A 470 -25.86 -8.88 8.72
C ALA A 470 -24.55 -8.80 9.52
N ALA A 471 -23.42 -9.19 8.92
CA ALA A 471 -22.11 -9.12 9.57
C ALA A 471 -21.01 -8.63 8.63
N ILE A 472 -19.99 -8.00 9.22
CA ILE A 472 -18.74 -7.63 8.55
C ILE A 472 -17.59 -8.26 9.31
N ASP A 473 -16.70 -8.96 8.60
CA ASP A 473 -15.47 -9.55 9.15
C ASP A 473 -15.72 -10.36 10.43
N GLY A 474 -16.78 -11.19 10.42
CA GLY A 474 -17.16 -12.01 11.58
C GLY A 474 -17.98 -11.30 12.65
N THR A 475 -18.10 -9.98 12.62
CA THR A 475 -18.87 -9.22 13.63
C THR A 475 -20.28 -8.87 13.13
N GLU A 476 -21.31 -9.27 13.88
CA GLU A 476 -22.70 -8.90 13.61
C GLU A 476 -22.90 -7.38 13.70
N LEU A 477 -23.65 -6.84 12.75
CA LEU A 477 -24.02 -5.43 12.69
C LEU A 477 -25.28 -5.19 13.52
N ASN A 478 -25.32 -4.05 14.19
CA ASN A 478 -26.49 -3.64 14.94
C ASN A 478 -27.56 -3.01 14.03
N GLY A 479 -28.81 -3.45 14.22
CA GLY A 479 -29.99 -2.97 13.52
C GLY A 479 -29.83 -2.85 12.00
N PRO A 480 -29.41 -3.93 11.30
CA PRO A 480 -29.23 -3.89 9.85
C PRO A 480 -30.55 -3.55 9.15
N THR A 481 -30.46 -2.79 8.06
CA THR A 481 -31.62 -2.27 7.33
C THR A 481 -31.67 -2.81 5.91
N ASP A 482 -32.86 -2.94 5.32
CA ASP A 482 -32.99 -3.45 3.96
C ASP A 482 -32.27 -2.56 2.93
N LEU A 483 -31.39 -3.18 2.16
CA LEU A 483 -30.74 -2.63 0.99
C LEU A 483 -31.53 -3.01 -0.25
N SER A 484 -31.61 -2.08 -1.21
CA SER A 484 -32.22 -2.31 -2.50
C SER A 484 -31.30 -3.11 -3.42
N SER A 485 -31.89 -3.83 -4.38
CA SER A 485 -31.17 -4.67 -5.35
C SER A 485 -30.20 -3.92 -6.28
N ASN A 486 -30.18 -2.58 -6.26
CA ASN A 486 -29.18 -1.76 -6.94
C ASN A 486 -27.95 -1.46 -6.07
N THR A 487 -27.85 -2.03 -4.87
CA THR A 487 -26.70 -1.88 -4.00
C THR A 487 -25.65 -2.93 -4.34
N ARG A 488 -24.42 -2.48 -4.61
CA ARG A 488 -23.26 -3.33 -4.88
C ARG A 488 -22.40 -3.41 -3.62
N LEU A 489 -22.09 -4.63 -3.20
CA LEU A 489 -21.18 -4.90 -2.10
C LEU A 489 -19.76 -5.05 -2.67
N GLU A 490 -18.81 -4.29 -2.15
CA GLU A 490 -17.39 -4.44 -2.48
C GLU A 490 -16.68 -5.05 -1.28
N VAL A 491 -16.39 -6.35 -1.35
CA VAL A 491 -15.70 -7.08 -0.29
C VAL A 491 -14.21 -7.07 -0.61
N THR A 492 -13.41 -6.50 0.29
CA THR A 492 -11.97 -6.40 0.08
C THR A 492 -11.29 -7.75 0.26
N THR A 493 -10.10 -7.95 -0.32
CA THR A 493 -9.31 -9.15 -0.10
C THR A 493 -9.07 -9.38 1.39
N GLY A 494 -9.32 -10.60 1.88
CA GLY A 494 -9.30 -10.95 3.30
C GLY A 494 -10.59 -10.59 4.06
N GLY A 495 -11.42 -9.72 3.47
CA GLY A 495 -12.69 -9.28 4.05
C GLY A 495 -13.82 -10.28 3.83
N ARG A 496 -14.82 -10.20 4.71
CA ARG A 496 -16.03 -11.04 4.69
C ARG A 496 -17.27 -10.22 4.95
N TYR A 497 -18.34 -10.48 4.21
CA TYR A 497 -19.69 -9.98 4.53
C TYR A 497 -20.68 -11.14 4.62
N ASP A 498 -21.49 -11.15 5.66
CA ASP A 498 -22.65 -12.02 5.72
C ASP A 498 -23.89 -11.27 5.26
N VAL A 499 -24.62 -11.86 4.31
CA VAL A 499 -25.82 -11.27 3.71
C VAL A 499 -27.04 -12.13 4.01
N THR A 500 -28.13 -11.50 4.40
CA THR A 500 -29.38 -12.20 4.74
C THR A 500 -30.56 -11.67 3.94
N PHE A 501 -31.50 -12.57 3.63
CA PHE A 501 -32.80 -12.22 3.05
C PHE A 501 -33.78 -13.38 3.26
N ILE A 502 -35.07 -13.10 3.07
CA ILE A 502 -36.11 -14.14 2.99
C ILE A 502 -36.38 -14.43 1.52
N MET A 503 -36.29 -15.70 1.13
CA MET A 503 -36.49 -16.11 -0.25
C MET A 503 -37.88 -15.66 -0.76
N PRO A 504 -37.98 -14.83 -1.81
CA PRO A 504 -39.25 -14.40 -2.36
C PRO A 504 -39.87 -15.47 -3.27
N LYS A 505 -41.06 -15.20 -3.81
CA LYS A 505 -41.71 -16.07 -4.82
C LYS A 505 -41.02 -16.03 -6.18
N THR A 506 -40.21 -15.01 -6.43
CA THR A 506 -39.44 -14.81 -7.66
C THR A 506 -38.00 -15.30 -7.47
N PRO A 507 -37.25 -15.59 -8.55
CA PRO A 507 -35.84 -15.93 -8.43
C PRO A 507 -35.00 -14.80 -7.81
N VAL A 508 -33.90 -15.18 -7.17
CA VAL A 508 -32.88 -14.25 -6.64
C VAL A 508 -31.54 -14.61 -7.27
N PHE A 509 -30.82 -13.63 -7.79
CA PHE A 509 -29.50 -13.83 -8.40
C PHE A 509 -28.42 -13.07 -7.64
N ILE A 510 -27.37 -13.77 -7.25
CA ILE A 510 -26.18 -13.23 -6.61
C ILE A 510 -25.09 -13.18 -7.68
N ASN A 511 -24.87 -12.02 -8.26
CA ASN A 511 -23.81 -11.80 -9.24
C ASN A 511 -22.47 -11.58 -8.55
N ILE A 512 -21.41 -12.22 -9.05
CA ILE A 512 -20.06 -12.24 -8.44
C ILE A 512 -18.97 -11.88 -9.47
N GLY A 513 -19.15 -12.30 -10.72
CA GLY A 513 -18.19 -12.09 -11.80
C GLY A 513 -18.76 -11.21 -12.91
N ASN A 514 -18.64 -11.67 -14.15
CA ASN A 514 -19.33 -11.04 -15.27
C ASN A 514 -20.86 -11.17 -15.12
N HIS A 515 -21.64 -10.49 -15.97
CA HIS A 515 -23.11 -10.43 -15.85
C HIS A 515 -23.85 -11.79 -15.79
N GLU A 516 -23.24 -12.86 -16.29
CA GLU A 516 -23.80 -14.23 -16.26
C GLU A 516 -23.23 -15.09 -15.13
N GLU A 517 -22.25 -14.58 -14.36
CA GLU A 517 -21.50 -15.36 -13.39
C GLU A 517 -22.00 -15.11 -11.95
N GLY A 518 -22.53 -16.14 -11.32
CA GLY A 518 -23.10 -16.04 -9.98
C GLY A 518 -23.90 -17.26 -9.52
N ILE A 519 -24.76 -17.04 -8.53
CA ILE A 519 -25.62 -18.05 -7.93
C ILE A 519 -27.09 -17.65 -8.11
N LEU A 520 -27.87 -18.51 -8.74
CA LEU A 520 -29.31 -18.32 -8.95
C LEU A 520 -30.10 -19.19 -7.97
N PHE A 521 -30.86 -18.54 -7.10
CA PHE A 521 -31.83 -19.18 -6.24
C PHE A 521 -33.21 -19.15 -6.91
N SER A 522 -33.86 -20.30 -7.03
CA SER A 522 -35.21 -20.41 -7.58
C SER A 522 -35.97 -21.60 -7.00
N MET A 523 -37.30 -21.59 -7.11
CA MET A 523 -38.14 -22.66 -6.58
C MET A 523 -37.84 -24.05 -7.17
N GLU A 524 -37.44 -24.09 -8.45
CA GLU A 524 -37.15 -25.33 -9.17
C GLU A 524 -35.65 -25.66 -9.25
N GLY A 525 -34.77 -24.77 -8.75
CA GLY A 525 -33.32 -24.92 -8.91
C GLY A 525 -32.86 -24.88 -10.36
N ASN A 526 -33.60 -24.17 -11.23
CA ASN A 526 -33.26 -23.92 -12.62
C ASN A 526 -33.60 -22.47 -13.01
N GLY A 527 -33.09 -22.01 -14.16
CA GLY A 527 -33.40 -20.69 -14.73
C GLY A 527 -32.17 -19.97 -15.27
N GLU A 528 -32.38 -18.76 -15.77
CA GLU A 528 -31.33 -17.89 -16.32
C GLU A 528 -30.94 -16.79 -15.32
N PRO A 529 -29.70 -16.24 -15.39
CA PRO A 529 -29.28 -15.08 -14.63
C PRO A 529 -30.26 -13.89 -14.77
N LEU A 530 -30.41 -13.11 -13.70
CA LEU A 530 -31.23 -11.89 -13.74
C LEU A 530 -30.43 -10.69 -14.26
N ASP A 531 -31.11 -9.78 -14.96
CA ASP A 531 -30.52 -8.53 -15.44
C ASP A 531 -29.97 -7.68 -14.28
N LEU A 532 -28.74 -7.23 -14.44
CA LEU A 532 -28.12 -6.33 -13.48
C LEU A 532 -28.73 -4.91 -13.55
N PRO A 533 -28.83 -4.21 -12.41
CA PRO A 533 -29.26 -2.82 -12.37
C PRO A 533 -28.42 -1.93 -13.30
N LYS A 534 -29.07 -1.06 -14.07
CA LYS A 534 -28.38 -0.10 -14.97
C LYS A 534 -27.54 0.95 -14.23
N SER A 535 -27.87 1.19 -12.97
CA SER A 535 -27.17 2.10 -12.07
C SER A 535 -27.10 1.43 -10.71
N SER A 536 -25.93 1.49 -10.06
CA SER A 536 -25.71 0.93 -8.74
C SER A 536 -25.12 1.94 -7.78
N THR A 537 -25.43 1.77 -6.50
CA THR A 537 -24.81 2.46 -5.38
C THR A 537 -23.88 1.49 -4.66
N ILE A 538 -22.70 1.96 -4.26
CA ILE A 538 -21.77 1.14 -3.48
C ILE A 538 -22.24 1.15 -2.01
N PHE A 539 -22.24 0.00 -1.38
CA PHE A 539 -22.51 -0.13 0.06
C PHE A 539 -21.47 0.64 0.89
N ASP A 540 -21.94 1.45 1.84
CA ASP A 540 -21.09 2.22 2.76
C ASP A 540 -21.35 1.78 4.21
N PRO A 541 -20.44 0.99 4.82
CA PRO A 541 -20.56 0.54 6.20
C PRO A 541 -20.66 1.70 7.20
N SER A 542 -20.07 2.86 6.89
CA SER A 542 -19.94 3.97 7.86
C SER A 542 -21.28 4.59 8.28
N THR A 543 -22.34 4.36 7.50
CA THR A 543 -23.68 4.92 7.74
C THR A 543 -24.77 3.86 7.84
N TYR A 544 -24.43 2.58 7.73
CA TYR A 544 -25.39 1.49 7.63
C TYR A 544 -25.70 0.86 8.99
N GLY A 545 -26.96 0.49 9.22
CA GLY A 545 -27.42 -0.03 10.50
C GLY A 545 -27.68 1.07 11.54
N THR A 546 -27.83 0.67 12.80
CA THR A 546 -28.11 1.60 13.91
C THR A 546 -26.92 1.72 14.86
N GLN A 547 -26.61 2.95 15.25
CA GLN A 547 -25.55 3.20 16.21
C GLN A 547 -25.86 2.62 17.60
N GLU A 548 -24.84 2.10 18.27
CA GLU A 548 -24.88 1.71 19.68
C GLU A 548 -23.87 2.49 20.50
N VAL A 549 -23.87 2.25 21.81
CA VAL A 549 -22.83 2.74 22.71
C VAL A 549 -21.51 2.08 22.33
N LEU A 550 -20.58 2.88 21.81
CA LEU A 550 -19.23 2.42 21.49
C LEU A 550 -18.42 2.24 22.78
N PRO A 551 -17.53 1.22 22.85
CA PRO A 551 -16.63 1.06 23.99
C PRO A 551 -15.62 2.22 24.10
N PHE A 552 -15.32 2.88 22.98
CA PHE A 552 -14.47 4.06 22.90
C PHE A 552 -14.82 4.92 21.67
N SER A 553 -14.44 6.20 21.71
CA SER A 553 -14.76 7.20 20.67
C SER A 553 -13.53 8.04 20.32
N LEU A 554 -13.63 8.91 19.31
CA LEU A 554 -12.53 9.81 18.93
C LEU A 554 -11.99 10.67 20.09
N ASP A 555 -12.83 10.96 21.09
CA ASP A 555 -12.49 11.80 22.24
C ASP A 555 -12.02 10.99 23.47
N SER A 556 -11.95 9.65 23.36
CA SER A 556 -11.40 8.79 24.42
C SER A 556 -9.94 9.13 24.71
N HIS A 557 -9.49 8.82 25.93
CA HIS A 557 -8.06 8.81 26.26
C HIS A 557 -7.42 7.56 25.65
N TYR A 558 -6.35 7.75 24.87
CA TYR A 558 -5.60 6.67 24.24
C TYR A 558 -4.22 6.55 24.89
N ASP A 559 -3.85 5.35 25.29
CA ASP A 559 -2.53 5.07 25.85
C ASP A 559 -1.46 5.07 24.75
N ARG A 560 -1.85 4.68 23.53
CA ARG A 560 -0.99 4.66 22.34
C ARG A 560 -1.68 5.31 21.15
N GLU A 561 -0.95 6.18 20.46
CA GLU A 561 -1.39 6.78 19.19
C GLU A 561 -0.34 6.57 18.11
N PHE A 562 -0.74 5.88 17.04
CA PHE A 562 0.10 5.56 15.88
C PHE A 562 -0.39 6.24 14.60
N LEU A 563 0.55 6.47 13.69
CA LEU A 563 0.29 6.97 12.35
C LEU A 563 0.83 5.95 11.33
N MET A 564 -0.05 5.39 10.51
CA MET A 564 0.29 4.49 9.42
C MET A 564 0.03 5.19 8.08
N VAL A 565 1.08 5.48 7.33
CA VAL A 565 0.99 6.12 6.02
C VAL A 565 1.36 5.13 4.94
N LEU A 566 0.37 4.79 4.11
CA LEU A 566 0.54 3.94 2.94
C LEU A 566 0.92 4.85 1.76
N ASP A 567 2.10 4.62 1.19
CA ASP A 567 2.64 5.42 0.08
C ASP A 567 3.38 4.51 -0.91
N ASN A 568 3.80 5.05 -2.05
CA ASN A 568 4.53 4.30 -3.07
C ASN A 568 5.91 4.93 -3.38
N GLN A 569 6.93 4.11 -3.52
CA GLN A 569 8.31 4.56 -3.75
C GLN A 569 9.00 3.71 -4.83
N PHE A 570 9.86 4.35 -5.64
CA PHE A 570 10.83 3.60 -6.43
C PHE A 570 12.06 3.29 -5.57
N THR A 571 12.21 2.02 -5.19
CA THR A 571 13.29 1.60 -4.31
C THR A 571 13.68 0.14 -4.54
N PHE A 572 14.65 -0.35 -3.79
CA PHE A 572 15.05 -1.74 -3.80
C PHE A 572 14.46 -2.51 -2.63
N TYR A 573 14.09 -3.76 -2.88
CA TYR A 573 13.74 -4.75 -1.87
C TYR A 573 14.37 -6.08 -2.22
N ASN A 574 15.11 -6.64 -1.26
CA ASN A 574 15.88 -7.88 -1.43
C ASN A 574 16.73 -7.92 -2.72
N GLY A 575 17.32 -6.77 -3.09
CA GLY A 575 18.12 -6.60 -4.31
C GLY A 575 17.35 -6.42 -5.63
N GLY A 576 16.02 -6.52 -5.64
CA GLY A 576 15.17 -6.18 -6.78
C GLY A 576 14.75 -4.71 -6.75
N PHE A 577 14.74 -4.03 -7.90
CA PHE A 577 14.25 -2.65 -8.03
C PHE A 577 12.83 -2.63 -8.59
N GLY A 578 11.94 -1.83 -8.00
CA GLY A 578 10.56 -1.71 -8.46
C GLY A 578 9.87 -0.45 -7.94
N ALA A 579 8.62 -0.26 -8.38
CA ALA A 579 7.68 0.61 -7.71
C ALA A 579 7.05 -0.20 -6.57
N LEU A 580 7.47 0.07 -5.34
CA LEU A 580 7.10 -0.67 -4.14
C LEU A 580 6.14 0.14 -3.26
N TYR A 581 5.46 -0.55 -2.35
CA TYR A 581 4.42 0.02 -1.50
C TYR A 581 4.90 0.00 -0.05
N THR A 582 4.92 1.16 0.56
CA THR A 582 5.61 1.39 1.84
C THR A 582 4.61 1.68 2.95
N ILE A 583 4.98 1.30 4.18
CA ILE A 583 4.30 1.72 5.40
C ILE A 583 5.22 2.71 6.11
N ASN A 584 4.73 3.94 6.34
CA ASN A 584 5.51 5.05 6.88
C ASN A 584 6.81 5.32 6.12
N GLY A 585 6.83 4.97 4.83
CA GLY A 585 7.98 5.14 3.99
C GLY A 585 9.05 4.05 4.04
N GLU A 586 8.80 2.99 4.79
CA GLU A 586 9.70 1.86 4.90
C GLU A 586 9.05 0.59 4.35
N LEU A 587 9.92 -0.39 4.10
CA LEU A 587 9.55 -1.78 3.80
C LEU A 587 10.10 -2.65 4.94
N PHE A 588 9.39 -3.73 5.27
CA PHE A 588 9.85 -4.72 6.24
C PHE A 588 11.30 -5.15 5.92
N PRO A 589 12.21 -5.28 6.91
CA PRO A 589 12.03 -5.12 8.36
C PRO A 589 12.19 -3.70 8.90
N ASN A 590 12.31 -2.70 8.05
CA ASN A 590 12.52 -1.32 8.51
C ASN A 590 11.20 -0.60 8.86
N THR A 591 10.05 -1.19 8.52
CA THR A 591 8.75 -0.69 8.99
C THR A 591 8.73 -0.61 10.51
N PRO A 592 8.13 0.45 11.08
CA PRO A 592 8.09 0.61 12.52
C PRO A 592 7.24 -0.51 13.13
N MET A 593 7.74 -1.07 14.22
CA MET A 593 7.04 -2.03 15.05
C MET A 593 6.22 -1.26 16.09
N TYR A 594 4.90 -1.41 16.07
CA TYR A 594 4.03 -0.74 17.04
C TYR A 594 4.06 -1.50 18.35
N MET A 595 4.60 -0.87 19.39
CA MET A 595 4.76 -1.43 20.72
C MET A 595 3.60 -1.04 21.62
N VAL A 596 2.99 -2.04 22.24
CA VAL A 596 1.86 -1.88 23.17
C VAL A 596 2.07 -2.67 24.45
N LYS A 597 1.27 -2.37 25.47
CA LYS A 597 1.11 -3.20 26.67
C LYS A 597 -0.28 -3.81 26.69
N GLU A 598 -0.41 -4.93 27.37
CA GLU A 598 -1.72 -5.49 27.68
C GLU A 598 -2.59 -4.47 28.42
N GLY A 599 -3.80 -4.27 27.91
CA GLY A 599 -4.76 -3.29 28.39
C GLY A 599 -4.64 -1.88 27.80
N ASP A 600 -3.62 -1.58 26.98
CA ASP A 600 -3.51 -0.28 26.32
C ASP A 600 -4.71 -0.07 25.37
N LEU A 601 -5.37 1.09 25.44
CA LEU A 601 -6.29 1.53 24.39
C LEU A 601 -5.50 2.20 23.27
N VAL A 602 -5.53 1.61 22.09
CA VAL A 602 -4.70 2.00 20.94
C VAL A 602 -5.54 2.71 19.89
N LYS A 603 -5.06 3.84 19.38
CA LYS A 603 -5.61 4.50 18.19
C LYS A 603 -4.58 4.53 17.08
N THR A 604 -5.00 4.14 15.88
CA THR A 604 -4.17 4.22 14.67
C THR A 604 -4.85 5.11 13.64
N THR A 605 -4.13 6.12 13.16
CA THR A 605 -4.55 6.88 11.97
C THR A 605 -3.93 6.24 10.74
N ILE A 606 -4.74 5.66 9.86
CA ILE A 606 -4.30 5.04 8.61
C ILE A 606 -4.58 6.01 7.45
N VAL A 607 -3.58 6.31 6.63
CA VAL A 607 -3.69 7.27 5.52
C VAL A 607 -3.08 6.69 4.27
N ASN A 608 -3.86 6.58 3.19
CA ASN A 608 -3.34 6.15 1.90
C ASN A 608 -3.08 7.33 0.96
N ARG A 609 -1.81 7.69 0.84
CA ARG A 609 -1.27 8.67 -0.12
C ARG A 609 -0.81 8.05 -1.43
N GLY A 610 -0.79 6.72 -1.50
CA GLY A 610 -0.46 6.00 -2.71
C GLY A 610 -1.55 6.08 -3.77
N MET A 611 -1.26 5.46 -4.92
CA MET A 611 -2.17 5.40 -6.07
C MET A 611 -2.90 4.06 -6.21
N VAL A 612 -2.70 3.14 -5.28
CA VAL A 612 -3.36 1.83 -5.25
C VAL A 612 -4.05 1.63 -3.92
N GLU A 613 -5.01 0.71 -3.91
CA GLU A 613 -5.78 0.30 -2.76
C GLU A 613 -4.99 -0.69 -1.89
N HIS A 614 -5.24 -0.65 -0.58
CA HIS A 614 -4.58 -1.53 0.39
C HIS A 614 -5.60 -2.07 1.39
N PRO A 615 -5.91 -3.38 1.38
CA PRO A 615 -6.61 -4.03 2.49
C PRO A 615 -5.60 -4.24 3.62
N MET A 616 -5.68 -3.48 4.71
CA MET A 616 -4.78 -3.64 5.85
C MET A 616 -5.38 -4.62 6.84
N HIS A 617 -4.68 -5.72 7.10
CA HIS A 617 -5.10 -6.79 7.99
C HIS A 617 -4.32 -6.76 9.30
N LEU A 618 -5.01 -6.68 10.43
CA LEU A 618 -4.45 -6.78 11.77
C LEU A 618 -4.76 -8.16 12.36
N HIS A 619 -3.72 -8.92 12.74
CA HIS A 619 -3.90 -10.19 13.41
C HIS A 619 -4.30 -10.05 14.90
N GLY A 620 -5.03 -11.04 15.40
CA GLY A 620 -5.32 -11.26 16.83
C GLY A 620 -6.18 -10.20 17.52
N HIS A 621 -6.65 -9.20 16.78
CA HIS A 621 -7.51 -8.13 17.25
C HIS A 621 -8.45 -7.67 16.13
N HIS A 622 -9.57 -7.07 16.52
CA HIS A 622 -10.44 -6.33 15.61
C HIS A 622 -10.33 -4.83 15.86
N MET A 623 -10.30 -4.04 14.79
CA MET A 623 -10.28 -2.58 14.87
C MET A 623 -11.69 -2.00 14.72
N LEU A 624 -12.10 -1.16 15.65
CA LEU A 624 -13.30 -0.36 15.52
C LEU A 624 -12.99 0.88 14.69
N VAL A 625 -13.71 1.06 13.59
CA VAL A 625 -13.61 2.26 12.75
C VAL A 625 -14.37 3.41 13.39
N LEU A 626 -13.64 4.45 13.79
CA LEU A 626 -14.21 5.64 14.44
C LEU A 626 -14.59 6.72 13.43
N SER A 627 -13.74 6.92 12.42
CA SER A 627 -13.95 7.92 11.37
C SER A 627 -13.38 7.47 10.03
N ARG A 628 -14.01 7.94 8.94
CA ARG A 628 -13.53 7.83 7.56
C ARG A 628 -13.51 9.22 6.95
N ASN A 629 -12.36 9.63 6.43
CA ASN A 629 -12.14 10.92 5.77
C ASN A 629 -12.58 12.12 6.63
N GLY A 630 -12.34 12.03 7.95
CA GLY A 630 -12.69 13.07 8.93
C GLY A 630 -14.18 13.15 9.28
N LYS A 631 -14.99 12.18 8.84
CA LYS A 631 -16.39 12.03 9.25
C LYS A 631 -16.53 10.83 10.15
N SER A 632 -17.14 11.02 11.32
CA SER A 632 -17.42 9.93 12.25
C SER A 632 -18.37 8.91 11.62
N VAL A 633 -18.15 7.64 11.94
CA VAL A 633 -19.11 6.57 11.64
C VAL A 633 -20.40 6.84 12.41
N SER A 634 -21.55 6.72 11.73
CA SER A 634 -22.88 6.98 12.28
C SER A 634 -23.83 5.79 12.20
N GLY A 635 -23.43 4.71 11.52
CA GLY A 635 -24.16 3.45 11.46
C GLY A 635 -23.89 2.53 12.66
N SER A 636 -24.07 1.23 12.44
CA SER A 636 -23.61 0.17 13.34
C SER A 636 -22.14 0.37 13.72
N PRO A 637 -21.71 0.01 14.95
CA PRO A 637 -20.29 -0.15 15.25
C PRO A 637 -19.63 -1.01 14.17
N TRP A 638 -18.62 -0.45 13.50
CA TRP A 638 -17.94 -1.12 12.40
C TRP A 638 -16.63 -1.68 12.89
N TRP A 639 -16.69 -2.94 13.32
CA TRP A 639 -15.52 -3.76 13.64
C TRP A 639 -15.02 -4.45 12.37
N SER A 640 -13.70 -4.53 12.23
CA SER A 640 -13.05 -5.15 11.08
C SER A 640 -11.66 -5.62 11.48
N ASP A 641 -11.24 -6.78 11.02
CA ASP A 641 -9.83 -7.18 11.07
C ASP A 641 -9.10 -6.81 9.76
N THR A 642 -9.83 -6.57 8.67
CA THR A 642 -9.25 -6.27 7.34
C THR A 642 -9.91 -5.05 6.72
N LEU A 643 -9.26 -3.90 6.85
CA LEU A 643 -9.80 -2.63 6.42
C LEU A 643 -9.33 -2.25 5.02
N TYR A 644 -10.26 -2.04 4.10
CA TYR A 644 -9.97 -1.43 2.80
C TYR A 644 -9.57 0.04 2.97
N VAL A 645 -8.39 0.41 2.47
CA VAL A 645 -7.92 1.80 2.45
C VAL A 645 -7.59 2.21 1.02
N GLY A 646 -8.49 2.98 0.39
CA GLY A 646 -8.33 3.46 -0.98
C GLY A 646 -7.46 4.73 -1.11
N PRO A 647 -6.99 5.07 -2.33
CA PRO A 647 -6.23 6.29 -2.58
C PRO A 647 -6.94 7.57 -2.13
N GLY A 648 -6.28 8.36 -1.28
CA GLY A 648 -6.84 9.59 -0.73
C GLY A 648 -7.68 9.38 0.53
N GLU A 649 -7.80 8.14 1.02
CA GLU A 649 -8.56 7.85 2.22
C GLU A 649 -7.75 7.99 3.49
N ARG A 650 -8.46 8.36 4.56
CA ARG A 650 -7.97 8.41 5.93
C ARG A 650 -8.96 7.71 6.84
N TYR A 651 -8.47 6.83 7.70
CA TYR A 651 -9.24 6.19 8.74
C TYR A 651 -8.63 6.51 10.11
N GLU A 652 -9.49 6.69 11.09
CA GLU A 652 -9.11 6.66 12.51
C GLU A 652 -9.78 5.41 13.10
N VAL A 653 -8.95 4.46 13.51
CA VAL A 653 -9.40 3.18 14.09
C VAL A 653 -8.85 3.04 15.50
N ALA A 654 -9.53 2.26 16.32
CA ALA A 654 -9.03 1.93 17.66
C ALA A 654 -9.37 0.50 18.06
N PHE A 655 -8.55 -0.05 18.96
CA PHE A 655 -8.73 -1.37 19.55
C PHE A 655 -8.12 -1.40 20.95
N LEU A 656 -8.58 -2.33 21.77
CA LEU A 656 -7.97 -2.65 23.05
C LEU A 656 -6.88 -3.69 22.82
N ALA A 657 -5.68 -3.46 23.34
CA ALA A 657 -4.60 -4.45 23.28
C ALA A 657 -4.80 -5.51 24.38
N ASP A 658 -5.68 -6.49 24.14
CA ASP A 658 -6.08 -7.52 25.10
C ASP A 658 -5.64 -8.95 24.74
N ASN A 659 -4.94 -9.13 23.61
CA ASN A 659 -4.40 -10.41 23.18
C ASN A 659 -2.85 -10.34 23.12
N PRO A 660 -2.12 -10.66 24.20
CA PRO A 660 -0.66 -10.54 24.25
C PRO A 660 0.05 -11.39 23.18
N GLY A 661 1.05 -10.82 22.52
CA GLY A 661 1.78 -11.52 21.47
C GLY A 661 2.69 -10.67 20.60
N ILE A 662 3.16 -11.28 19.53
CA ILE A 662 3.77 -10.62 18.37
C ILE A 662 2.85 -10.88 17.18
N TRP A 663 2.14 -9.84 16.73
CA TRP A 663 1.08 -9.93 15.74
C TRP A 663 1.52 -9.28 14.44
N MET A 664 1.39 -10.00 13.34
CA MET A 664 1.69 -9.45 12.03
C MET A 664 0.56 -8.52 11.57
N ASP A 665 0.92 -7.41 10.94
CA ASP A 665 -0.02 -6.50 10.27
C ASP A 665 0.50 -6.27 8.85
N HIS A 666 -0.33 -6.51 7.85
CA HIS A 666 0.12 -6.47 6.47
C HIS A 666 -0.97 -6.08 5.48
N CYS A 667 -0.51 -5.65 4.31
CA CYS A 667 -1.41 -5.47 3.18
C CYS A 667 -1.85 -6.85 2.67
N HIS A 668 -3.14 -7.16 2.74
CA HIS A 668 -3.69 -8.42 2.27
C HIS A 668 -3.77 -8.53 0.73
N ASN A 669 -3.20 -7.57 0.00
CA ASN A 669 -2.70 -7.84 -1.34
C ASN A 669 -1.33 -8.51 -1.20
N LEU A 670 -1.29 -9.85 -1.30
CA LEU A 670 -0.09 -10.62 -0.96
C LEU A 670 1.10 -10.33 -1.90
N ASP A 671 0.86 -9.77 -3.10
CA ASP A 671 1.95 -9.30 -3.96
C ASP A 671 2.63 -8.03 -3.39
N HIS A 672 1.91 -7.22 -2.61
CA HIS A 672 2.46 -6.09 -1.87
C HIS A 672 3.17 -6.58 -0.59
N ALA A 673 2.56 -7.48 0.18
CA ALA A 673 3.14 -8.03 1.41
C ALA A 673 4.48 -8.73 1.15
N LYS A 674 4.55 -9.57 0.12
CA LYS A 674 5.77 -10.27 -0.33
C LYS A 674 6.96 -9.34 -0.57
N VAL A 675 6.71 -8.10 -0.99
CA VAL A 675 7.76 -7.11 -1.27
C VAL A 675 7.95 -6.09 -0.14
N GLY A 676 7.51 -6.45 1.08
CA GLY A 676 7.82 -5.75 2.31
C GLY A 676 6.74 -4.80 2.80
N MET A 677 5.52 -4.83 2.24
CA MET A 677 4.38 -4.05 2.76
C MET A 677 3.72 -4.73 3.97
N SER A 678 4.53 -4.97 4.99
CA SER A 678 4.16 -5.62 6.23
C SER A 678 4.85 -4.94 7.41
N MET A 679 4.26 -5.07 8.58
CA MET A 679 4.77 -4.60 9.85
C MET A 679 4.23 -5.53 10.96
N HIS A 680 4.41 -5.15 12.22
CA HIS A 680 3.89 -5.93 13.33
C HIS A 680 3.56 -5.04 14.52
N LEU A 681 2.49 -5.43 15.21
CA LEU A 681 2.12 -4.98 16.55
C LEU A 681 2.75 -5.95 17.54
N ALA A 682 3.55 -5.46 18.48
CA ALA A 682 4.22 -6.31 19.46
C ALA A 682 4.00 -5.82 20.88
N TYR A 683 3.80 -6.77 21.78
CA TYR A 683 3.63 -6.49 23.19
C TYR A 683 4.98 -6.36 23.90
N GLU A 684 5.12 -5.34 24.74
CA GLU A 684 6.30 -5.13 25.57
C GLU A 684 6.57 -6.37 26.44
N GLY A 685 7.82 -6.86 26.42
CA GLY A 685 8.22 -8.03 27.19
C GLY A 685 7.94 -9.38 26.53
N ILE A 686 7.27 -9.42 25.37
CA ILE A 686 7.09 -10.64 24.59
C ILE A 686 8.29 -10.86 23.66
N THR A 687 8.72 -12.12 23.55
CA THR A 687 9.87 -12.54 22.75
C THR A 687 9.52 -13.74 21.89
N THR A 688 10.19 -13.86 20.74
CA THR A 688 10.05 -15.04 19.88
C THR A 688 11.39 -15.78 19.75
N PRO A 689 11.41 -17.12 19.89
CA PRO A 689 12.58 -17.94 19.59
C PRO A 689 12.68 -18.26 18.09
N PHE A 690 11.66 -17.93 17.30
CA PHE A 690 11.61 -18.21 15.87
C PHE A 690 12.36 -17.14 15.09
N ALA A 691 12.91 -17.55 13.96
CA ALA A 691 13.64 -16.68 13.05
C ALA A 691 13.10 -16.83 11.63
N LEU A 692 13.04 -15.73 10.90
CA LEU A 692 12.73 -15.63 9.49
C LEU A 692 13.98 -15.83 8.63
N GLY A 693 13.78 -16.15 7.35
CA GLY A 693 14.80 -16.08 6.32
C GLY A 693 15.14 -17.44 5.70
N THR A 694 16.05 -17.39 4.73
CA THR A 694 16.40 -18.56 3.91
C THR A 694 17.05 -19.68 4.71
N GLU A 695 17.76 -19.37 5.79
CA GLU A 695 18.41 -20.37 6.65
C GLU A 695 17.40 -21.11 7.54
N SER A 696 16.39 -20.43 8.05
CA SER A 696 15.35 -21.04 8.90
C SER A 696 14.20 -21.67 8.10
N HIS A 697 14.17 -21.46 6.79
CA HIS A 697 13.07 -21.82 5.88
C HIS A 697 11.74 -21.08 6.14
N ASN A 698 11.68 -20.18 7.13
CA ASN A 698 10.48 -19.45 7.49
C ASN A 698 10.35 -18.17 6.65
N HIS A 699 9.27 -18.09 5.88
CA HIS A 699 8.94 -16.96 5.04
C HIS A 699 7.43 -16.71 5.15
N PRO A 700 6.96 -15.74 5.94
CA PRO A 700 5.53 -15.45 6.08
C PRO A 700 4.83 -15.14 4.74
N GLU A 701 5.40 -14.22 3.94
CA GLU A 701 4.75 -13.60 2.76
C GLU A 701 5.35 -13.95 1.40
#